data_AF-A0AAD2DFM3-F1
#
_entry.id   AF-A0AAD2DFM3-F1
#
_cell.length_a   1.000
_cell.length_b   1.000
_cell.length_c   1.000
_cell.angle_alpha   90.00
_cell.angle_beta   90.00
_cell.angle_gamma   90.00
#
_symmetry.space_group_name_H-M   'P 1'
#
loop_
_entity.id
_entity.type
_entity.pdbx_description
1 polymer ?
#
loop_
_entity_poly.entity_id
_entity_poly.type
_entity_poly.pdbx_seq_one_letter_code
_entity_poly.pdbx_strand_id
1 'polypeptide(L)'
;MKVKNINNRYFRFILLFSIIAFVVVAPLITLLLNSDTKKVIVPQVDVNPYEISSGDVITQEIVIDKGLKKVSLLVANGSRETNEGKIEISISQNNIVESQLFDISTIKDWSNIDLNINYSKFKSGAAIIKIKSLNTKLGKSVYFNFLKSDKLCDLPQAKLNGESIQGPLCITYEEYTNSADHQYRVTILIFIFISIFMLSYSMCKNTQDDSKEYVFIFTMILIAFIISFKYPTLTFKAEAWAESAVHFYKIASEESIIKNLIALEGGLYISLVSALVSIFSVKILSLGRNYILFIQLFSLIFASICCSIFCLKYFRKYFSDFSRVIFSLFIGVFLFDGDFNTFIGVSYLAIILIIGISLYNLEEISKTKYLFLCIFTAIICLSKMSYVTLFPTSIITLILFGNKLDKRKKNYFILISVFSFLEGILSLIIRKFNDISLIGGSNLGDISVPPVFELIEKTVYYFIQIMYSILIRKDNLNYPYIMNIFFLLILVFSVGLSVYWIHKKSKYDIYGKSILILYTLAFSQCGLSLISNASINSLDVINWNKNIIIYQNRHLMFSYIAMIFIFIIWGYILKDYISNNLISDISNKFINYAEIIVVVCVMVIYCNYYTLNSVSDFTNTELSHSDWKSYSKVLNNDSYCIRVAPEGLFLNRNSSIFSINNAINMYSDVNIDEVGDKSKGVIAIYANKYLYTNQLKNRKYIMTIYDSNNNKLAEVMQSNDEYRQYIGFIINEPIDNVAKVEFHYEDGEPAYLQNELYVAREV
;
A
#
# COMPACT_ATOMS: atom_id res chain seq x y z
N MET A 1 -50.39 -20.97 13.04
CA MET A 1 -49.88 -19.60 13.17
C MET A 1 -49.28 -19.18 11.83
N LYS A 2 -50.00 -18.33 11.06
CA LYS A 2 -49.67 -17.97 9.67
C LYS A 2 -48.63 -16.84 9.66
N VAL A 3 -47.42 -17.10 9.16
CA VAL A 3 -46.42 -16.08 8.86
C VAL A 3 -46.83 -15.34 7.58
N LYS A 4 -47.80 -14.43 7.71
CA LYS A 4 -48.15 -13.44 6.69
C LYS A 4 -47.31 -12.19 6.94
N ASN A 5 -46.60 -11.73 5.92
CA ASN A 5 -45.97 -10.41 5.81
C ASN A 5 -44.82 -10.08 6.80
N ILE A 6 -43.75 -10.89 6.82
CA ILE A 6 -42.43 -10.26 7.03
C ILE A 6 -42.12 -9.45 5.77
N ASN A 7 -42.17 -8.14 5.90
CA ASN A 7 -41.99 -7.15 4.83
C ASN A 7 -40.72 -7.49 3.99
N ASN A 8 -40.91 -7.80 2.70
CA ASN A 8 -39.85 -8.14 1.72
C ASN A 8 -38.65 -7.16 1.79
N ARG A 9 -38.91 -5.90 2.14
CA ARG A 9 -37.91 -4.85 2.34
C ARG A 9 -36.93 -5.09 3.50
N TYR A 10 -37.38 -5.58 4.65
CA TYR A 10 -36.49 -5.85 5.79
C TYR A 10 -35.57 -7.05 5.50
N PHE A 11 -36.12 -8.10 4.91
CA PHE A 11 -35.32 -9.26 4.48
C PHE A 11 -34.27 -8.84 3.44
N ARG A 12 -34.66 -8.04 2.44
CA ARG A 12 -33.74 -7.49 1.45
C ARG A 12 -32.66 -6.60 2.07
N PHE A 13 -33.02 -5.76 3.05
CA PHE A 13 -32.06 -4.93 3.78
C PHE A 13 -31.03 -5.79 4.52
N ILE A 14 -31.49 -6.78 5.30
CA ILE A 14 -30.60 -7.70 6.03
C ILE A 14 -29.68 -8.42 5.06
N LEU A 15 -30.21 -8.94 3.95
CA LEU A 15 -29.43 -9.65 2.94
C LEU A 15 -28.34 -8.75 2.33
N LEU A 16 -28.70 -7.54 1.89
CA LEU A 16 -27.74 -6.59 1.33
C LEU A 16 -26.68 -6.19 2.36
N PHE A 17 -27.09 -5.90 3.59
CA PHE A 17 -26.19 -5.58 4.69
C PHE A 17 -25.21 -6.72 4.94
N SER A 18 -25.70 -7.96 5.07
CA SER A 18 -24.87 -9.13 5.33
C SER A 18 -23.87 -9.40 4.21
N ILE A 19 -24.27 -9.27 2.94
CA ILE A 19 -23.36 -9.50 1.81
C ILE A 19 -22.29 -8.41 1.74
N ILE A 20 -22.68 -7.13 1.83
CA ILE A 20 -21.72 -6.01 1.78
C ILE A 20 -20.78 -6.07 3.00
N ALA A 21 -21.32 -6.35 4.19
CA ALA A 21 -20.51 -6.53 5.40
C ALA A 21 -19.52 -7.69 5.24
N PHE A 22 -19.95 -8.83 4.69
CA PHE A 22 -19.04 -9.95 4.46
C PHE A 22 -17.92 -9.59 3.46
N VAL A 23 -18.27 -9.00 2.31
CA VAL A 23 -17.31 -8.59 1.28
C VAL A 23 -16.32 -7.54 1.79
N VAL A 24 -16.77 -6.61 2.64
CA VAL A 24 -15.93 -5.53 3.16
C VAL A 24 -15.13 -5.94 4.39
N VAL A 25 -15.75 -6.60 5.38
CA VAL A 25 -15.16 -6.81 6.70
C VAL A 25 -14.24 -8.03 6.72
N ALA A 26 -14.56 -9.12 6.02
CA ALA A 26 -13.68 -10.29 5.95
C ALA A 26 -12.22 -9.94 5.56
N PRO A 27 -11.97 -9.06 4.55
CA PRO A 27 -10.63 -8.54 4.24
C PRO A 27 -9.94 -7.77 5.36
N LEU A 28 -10.69 -7.16 6.26
CA LEU A 28 -10.14 -6.21 7.21
C LEU A 28 -9.76 -6.88 8.53
N ILE A 29 -10.26 -8.10 8.78
CA ILE A 29 -10.01 -8.87 10.02
C ILE A 29 -8.52 -9.17 10.19
N THR A 30 -7.84 -9.69 9.16
CA THR A 30 -6.41 -10.04 9.28
C THR A 30 -5.57 -8.81 9.62
N LEU A 31 -5.85 -7.67 8.97
CA LEU A 31 -5.23 -6.39 9.31
C LEU A 31 -5.53 -5.99 10.75
N LEU A 32 -6.78 -6.11 11.20
CA LEU A 32 -7.17 -5.79 12.58
C LEU A 32 -6.38 -6.62 13.61
N LEU A 33 -6.30 -7.93 13.40
CA LEU A 33 -5.59 -8.88 14.27
C LEU A 33 -4.08 -8.59 14.28
N ASN A 34 -3.50 -8.31 13.11
CA ASN A 34 -2.08 -7.99 13.00
C ASN A 34 -1.75 -6.65 13.69
N SER A 35 -2.62 -5.63 13.58
CA SER A 35 -2.37 -4.34 14.26
C SER A 35 -2.39 -4.42 15.79
N ASP A 36 -3.03 -5.45 16.34
CA ASP A 36 -3.11 -5.67 17.78
C ASP A 36 -1.98 -6.58 18.30
N THR A 37 -1.01 -6.96 17.47
CA THR A 37 0.01 -7.97 17.84
C THR A 37 1.42 -7.38 17.82
N LYS A 38 2.12 -7.46 18.95
CA LYS A 38 3.55 -7.14 19.08
C LYS A 38 4.31 -8.44 19.29
N LYS A 39 5.45 -8.59 18.64
CA LYS A 39 6.29 -9.77 18.78
C LYS A 39 7.56 -9.38 19.52
N VAL A 40 7.89 -10.15 20.56
CA VAL A 40 9.20 -10.16 21.20
C VAL A 40 9.94 -11.38 20.70
N ILE A 41 11.14 -11.19 20.17
CA ILE A 41 11.92 -12.21 19.46
C ILE A 41 13.36 -12.12 19.96
N VAL A 42 13.93 -13.26 20.34
CA VAL A 42 15.38 -13.39 20.56
C VAL A 42 16.08 -13.70 19.23
N PRO A 43 17.18 -13.00 18.87
CA PRO A 43 17.88 -13.24 17.62
C PRO A 43 18.43 -14.67 17.56
N GLN A 44 18.39 -15.26 16.36
CA GLN A 44 18.91 -16.62 16.09
C GLN A 44 20.33 -16.55 15.49
N VAL A 45 21.18 -15.71 16.06
CA VAL A 45 22.57 -15.50 15.62
C VAL A 45 23.49 -15.88 16.76
N ASP A 46 24.58 -16.60 16.46
CA ASP A 46 25.53 -17.06 17.46
C ASP A 46 24.87 -17.78 18.64
N VAL A 47 24.05 -18.78 18.32
CA VAL A 47 23.35 -19.59 19.32
C VAL A 47 24.25 -20.70 19.87
N ASN A 48 24.08 -21.00 21.16
CA ASN A 48 24.67 -22.12 21.85
C ASN A 48 23.56 -23.17 22.13
N PRO A 49 23.55 -24.31 21.42
CA PRO A 49 22.58 -25.36 21.65
C PRO A 49 22.92 -26.15 22.92
N TYR A 50 21.91 -26.46 23.74
CA TYR A 50 22.03 -27.33 24.91
C TYR A 50 21.06 -28.51 24.80
N GLU A 51 21.59 -29.73 24.85
CA GLU A 51 20.77 -30.95 24.85
C GLU A 51 20.16 -31.18 26.23
N ILE A 52 18.83 -31.19 26.33
CA ILE A 52 18.15 -31.31 27.63
C ILE A 52 18.24 -32.75 28.19
N SER A 53 18.75 -32.90 29.40
CA SER A 53 18.90 -34.18 30.09
C SER A 53 17.77 -34.45 31.09
N SER A 54 17.61 -35.69 31.55
CA SER A 54 16.54 -36.07 32.49
C SER A 54 16.65 -35.28 33.80
N GLY A 55 15.57 -34.62 34.21
CA GLY A 55 15.53 -33.81 35.42
C GLY A 55 15.99 -32.35 35.24
N ASP A 56 16.53 -31.99 34.07
CA ASP A 56 16.89 -30.60 33.80
C ASP A 56 15.68 -29.67 33.84
N VAL A 57 15.92 -28.47 34.36
CA VAL A 57 14.96 -27.39 34.44
C VAL A 57 15.57 -26.14 33.84
N ILE A 58 15.02 -25.68 32.71
CA ILE A 58 15.37 -24.38 32.12
C ILE A 58 14.29 -23.37 32.52
N THR A 59 14.69 -22.19 32.97
CA THR A 59 13.79 -21.07 33.25
C THR A 59 14.22 -19.81 32.52
N GLN A 60 13.27 -19.13 31.88
CA GLN A 60 13.44 -17.82 31.25
C GLN A 60 12.42 -16.86 31.84
N GLU A 61 12.89 -15.74 32.39
CA GLU A 61 12.01 -14.64 32.76
C GLU A 61 11.64 -13.84 31.50
N ILE A 62 10.35 -13.52 31.38
CA ILE A 62 9.79 -12.68 30.33
C ILE A 62 9.00 -11.54 30.95
N VAL A 63 8.90 -10.43 30.24
CA VAL A 63 8.06 -9.30 30.63
C VAL A 63 6.87 -9.24 29.70
N ILE A 64 5.67 -9.32 30.27
CA ILE A 64 4.42 -9.16 29.55
C ILE A 64 3.97 -7.70 29.67
N ASP A 65 3.86 -6.96 28.57
CA ASP A 65 3.47 -5.54 28.64
C ASP A 65 1.97 -5.38 28.92
N LYS A 66 1.10 -6.07 28.15
CA LYS A 66 -0.36 -5.99 28.31
C LYS A 66 -1.02 -7.34 28.55
N GLY A 67 -0.78 -8.28 27.64
CA GLY A 67 -1.33 -9.63 27.72
C GLY A 67 -0.70 -10.52 26.67
N LEU A 68 -0.61 -11.81 26.99
CA LEU A 68 0.04 -12.80 26.16
C LEU A 68 -0.93 -13.36 25.11
N LYS A 69 -0.47 -13.58 23.88
CA LYS A 69 -1.23 -14.21 22.78
C LYS A 69 -0.68 -15.58 22.42
N LYS A 70 0.64 -15.69 22.34
CA LYS A 70 1.33 -16.88 21.87
C LYS A 70 2.74 -16.93 22.42
N VAL A 71 3.24 -18.12 22.71
CA VAL A 71 4.66 -18.38 22.98
C VAL A 71 5.11 -19.53 22.08
N SER A 72 6.27 -19.33 21.49
CA SER A 72 6.93 -20.25 20.58
C SER A 72 8.40 -20.38 20.96
N LEU A 73 8.92 -21.60 20.99
CA LEU A 73 10.30 -21.89 21.37
C LEU A 73 11.05 -22.54 20.22
N LEU A 74 12.25 -22.07 19.91
CA LEU A 74 13.09 -22.68 18.89
C LEU A 74 13.80 -23.91 19.47
N VAL A 75 13.54 -25.06 18.85
CA VAL A 75 14.10 -26.35 19.27
C VAL A 75 14.75 -27.03 18.08
N ALA A 76 15.90 -27.67 18.31
CA ALA A 76 16.57 -28.49 17.31
C ALA A 76 16.62 -29.95 17.78
N ASN A 77 16.70 -30.89 16.84
CA ASN A 77 16.88 -32.30 17.16
C ASN A 77 18.26 -32.83 16.72
N GLY A 78 19.11 -31.97 16.15
CA GLY A 78 20.46 -32.32 15.72
C GLY A 78 20.48 -33.25 14.50
N SER A 79 19.47 -33.14 13.63
CA SER A 79 19.28 -33.98 12.44
C SER A 79 19.20 -35.49 12.75
N ARG A 80 18.67 -35.86 13.91
CA ARG A 80 18.53 -37.26 14.36
C ARG A 80 17.23 -37.88 13.85
N GLU A 81 17.26 -39.18 13.55
CA GLU A 81 16.08 -39.94 13.09
C GLU A 81 15.09 -40.27 14.21
N THR A 82 15.55 -40.42 15.46
CA THR A 82 14.71 -40.80 16.61
C THR A 82 15.05 -40.00 17.87
N ASN A 83 14.04 -39.36 18.46
CA ASN A 83 14.13 -38.73 19.78
C ASN A 83 13.26 -39.49 20.79
N GLU A 84 13.70 -39.59 22.05
CA GLU A 84 13.01 -40.29 23.13
C GLU A 84 12.87 -39.39 24.36
N GLY A 85 11.64 -39.20 24.83
CA GLY A 85 11.36 -38.53 26.11
C GLY A 85 10.13 -37.63 26.09
N LYS A 86 9.90 -36.96 27.21
CA LYS A 86 8.84 -35.96 27.35
C LYS A 86 9.38 -34.74 28.08
N ILE A 87 8.92 -33.58 27.65
CA ILE A 87 9.19 -32.29 28.30
C ILE A 87 7.87 -31.67 28.70
N GLU A 88 7.83 -31.04 29.87
CA GLU A 88 6.73 -30.20 30.30
C GLU A 88 7.15 -28.75 30.17
N ILE A 89 6.36 -27.94 29.47
CA ILE A 89 6.62 -26.52 29.31
C ILE A 89 5.47 -25.78 29.98
N SER A 90 5.80 -24.89 30.91
CA SER A 90 4.84 -24.14 31.70
C SER A 90 5.14 -22.66 31.70
N ILE A 91 4.09 -21.83 31.78
CA ILE A 91 4.20 -20.40 32.03
C ILE A 91 3.57 -20.12 33.38
N SER A 92 4.32 -19.46 34.26
CA SER A 92 3.85 -19.05 35.59
C SER A 92 3.91 -17.53 35.76
N GLN A 93 2.81 -16.95 36.26
CA GLN A 93 2.71 -15.55 36.65
C GLN A 93 1.88 -15.44 37.93
N ASN A 94 2.48 -14.94 39.01
CA ASN A 94 1.85 -14.92 40.34
C ASN A 94 1.35 -16.33 40.72
N ASN A 95 0.04 -16.49 40.97
CA ASN A 95 -0.59 -17.77 41.31
C ASN A 95 -1.10 -18.57 40.08
N ILE A 96 -0.90 -18.06 38.87
CA ILE A 96 -1.38 -18.68 37.63
C ILE A 96 -0.26 -19.54 37.05
N VAL A 97 -0.56 -20.81 36.77
CA VAL A 97 0.32 -21.74 36.07
C VAL A 97 -0.47 -22.46 35.00
N GLU A 98 -0.01 -22.39 33.77
CA GLU A 98 -0.52 -23.20 32.66
C GLU A 98 0.64 -24.02 32.11
N SER A 99 0.43 -25.32 31.87
CA SER A 99 1.46 -26.20 31.33
C SER A 99 0.95 -27.07 30.20
N GLN A 100 1.87 -27.48 29.34
CA GLN A 100 1.63 -28.43 28.27
C GLN A 100 2.76 -29.45 28.23
N LEU A 101 2.39 -30.71 28.10
CA LEU A 101 3.31 -31.82 27.94
C LEU A 101 3.56 -32.06 26.45
N PHE A 102 4.83 -32.17 26.05
CA PHE A 102 5.24 -32.47 24.69
C PHE A 102 6.00 -33.79 24.63
N ASP A 103 5.68 -34.60 23.62
CA ASP A 103 6.46 -35.76 23.25
C ASP A 103 7.53 -35.36 22.23
N ILE A 104 8.80 -35.51 22.60
CA ILE A 104 9.91 -34.99 21.81
C ILE A 104 10.15 -35.79 20.52
N SER A 105 9.57 -36.98 20.40
CA SER A 105 9.61 -37.79 19.16
C SER A 105 8.96 -37.08 17.97
N THR A 106 8.07 -36.11 18.23
CA THR A 106 7.36 -35.34 17.20
C THR A 106 8.10 -34.06 16.76
N ILE A 107 9.18 -33.69 17.44
CA ILE A 107 9.92 -32.45 17.20
C ILE A 107 10.91 -32.66 16.05
N LYS A 108 10.80 -31.81 15.02
CA LYS A 108 11.71 -31.79 13.86
C LYS A 108 12.95 -30.94 14.15
N ASP A 109 13.98 -31.13 13.34
CA ASP A 109 15.16 -30.27 13.42
C ASP A 109 14.81 -28.82 13.10
N TRP A 110 15.40 -27.88 13.83
CA TRP A 110 15.17 -26.43 13.70
C TRP A 110 13.69 -26.05 13.56
N SER A 111 12.86 -26.53 14.49
CA SER A 111 11.42 -26.29 14.49
C SER A 111 10.96 -25.48 15.70
N ASN A 112 9.85 -24.77 15.52
CA ASN A 112 9.23 -23.99 16.57
C ASN A 112 8.14 -24.82 17.27
N ILE A 113 8.21 -24.89 18.59
CA ILE A 113 7.17 -25.50 19.42
C ILE A 113 6.22 -24.42 19.90
N ASP A 114 4.99 -24.45 19.41
CA ASP A 114 3.93 -23.54 19.83
C ASP A 114 3.16 -24.10 21.03
N LEU A 115 3.07 -23.30 22.09
CA LEU A 115 2.27 -23.63 23.27
C LEU A 115 0.77 -23.45 22.98
N ASN A 116 -0.03 -24.44 23.33
CA ASN A 116 -1.49 -24.43 23.26
C ASN A 116 -2.07 -24.44 24.69
N ILE A 117 -1.99 -23.28 25.33
CA ILE A 117 -2.46 -23.02 26.70
C ILE A 117 -3.44 -21.85 26.72
N ASN A 118 -4.16 -21.64 27.83
CA ASN A 118 -5.08 -20.52 27.93
C ASN A 118 -4.35 -19.19 28.23
N TYR A 119 -3.88 -18.52 27.18
CA TYR A 119 -3.13 -17.27 27.29
C TYR A 119 -3.89 -16.10 27.94
N SER A 120 -5.23 -16.10 27.92
CA SER A 120 -6.06 -15.00 28.43
C SER A 120 -5.89 -14.73 29.94
N LYS A 121 -5.35 -15.73 30.67
CA LYS A 121 -5.04 -15.66 32.10
C LYS A 121 -3.83 -14.78 32.42
N PHE A 122 -2.88 -14.66 31.50
CA PHE A 122 -1.65 -13.88 31.71
C PHE A 122 -1.87 -12.40 31.35
N LYS A 123 -1.50 -11.51 32.28
CA LYS A 123 -1.67 -10.05 32.18
C LYS A 123 -0.31 -9.36 32.21
N SER A 124 -0.33 -8.02 32.20
CA SER A 124 0.86 -7.19 32.39
C SER A 124 1.67 -7.59 33.63
N GLY A 125 2.98 -7.69 33.48
CA GLY A 125 3.92 -8.03 34.55
C GLY A 125 4.95 -9.09 34.15
N ALA A 126 5.86 -9.42 35.08
CA ALA A 126 6.83 -10.48 34.88
C ALA A 126 6.15 -11.86 34.86
N ALA A 127 6.65 -12.76 34.02
CA ALA A 127 6.25 -14.16 33.99
C ALA A 127 7.49 -15.04 33.75
N ILE A 128 7.39 -16.32 34.12
CA ILE A 128 8.49 -17.27 33.97
C ILE A 128 8.03 -18.39 33.06
N ILE A 129 8.77 -18.59 31.96
CA ILE A 129 8.69 -19.81 31.15
C ILE A 129 9.60 -20.83 31.80
N LYS A 130 9.06 -22.01 32.12
CA LYS A 130 9.80 -23.13 32.71
C LYS A 130 9.65 -24.36 31.83
N ILE A 131 10.79 -24.95 31.46
CA ILE A 131 10.88 -26.19 30.69
C ILE A 131 11.47 -27.24 31.62
N LYS A 132 10.72 -28.31 31.89
CA LYS A 132 11.14 -29.42 32.75
C LYS A 132 11.26 -30.69 31.93
N SER A 133 12.44 -31.30 31.93
CA SER A 133 12.62 -32.64 31.39
C SER A 133 12.12 -33.70 32.36
N LEU A 134 11.35 -34.66 31.84
CA LEU A 134 10.83 -35.77 32.63
C LEU A 134 11.65 -37.05 32.38
N ASN A 135 11.70 -37.49 31.11
CA ASN A 135 12.23 -38.81 30.75
C ASN A 135 13.14 -38.75 29.51
N THR A 136 13.93 -37.68 29.34
CA THR A 136 14.82 -37.53 28.17
C THR A 136 16.15 -38.27 28.38
N LYS A 137 16.78 -38.71 27.28
CA LYS A 137 18.11 -39.33 27.31
C LYS A 137 19.09 -38.53 26.46
N LEU A 138 20.27 -38.23 26.99
CA LEU A 138 21.36 -37.62 26.23
C LEU A 138 21.70 -38.49 25.00
N GLY A 139 22.00 -37.85 23.88
CA GLY A 139 22.16 -38.49 22.57
C GLY A 139 20.84 -38.82 21.84
N LYS A 140 19.69 -38.72 22.52
CA LYS A 140 18.34 -38.96 21.97
C LYS A 140 17.34 -37.86 22.36
N SER A 141 17.80 -36.73 22.87
CA SER A 141 16.96 -35.62 23.32
C SER A 141 16.96 -34.48 22.29
N VAL A 142 16.31 -33.37 22.65
CA VAL A 142 16.24 -32.14 21.87
C VAL A 142 17.13 -31.05 22.45
N TYR A 143 17.53 -30.13 21.58
CA TYR A 143 18.36 -28.99 21.90
C TYR A 143 17.52 -27.73 22.05
N PHE A 144 17.70 -27.05 23.17
CA PHE A 144 17.25 -25.66 23.33
C PHE A 144 18.40 -24.73 22.99
N ASN A 145 18.10 -23.69 22.22
CA ASN A 145 19.10 -22.74 21.75
C ASN A 145 19.13 -21.52 22.66
N PHE A 146 20.33 -21.09 23.05
CA PHE A 146 20.55 -19.90 23.86
C PHE A 146 21.41 -18.93 23.08
N LEU A 147 21.15 -17.64 23.23
CA LEU A 147 22.03 -16.63 22.67
C LEU A 147 23.37 -16.62 23.42
N LYS A 148 24.51 -16.49 22.72
CA LYS A 148 25.84 -16.41 23.37
C LYS A 148 26.13 -15.05 24.04
N SER A 149 25.20 -14.11 24.02
CA SER A 149 25.36 -12.79 24.65
C SER A 149 24.01 -12.33 25.18
N ASP A 150 24.02 -11.66 26.32
CA ASP A 150 22.90 -10.92 26.89
C ASP A 150 22.79 -9.49 26.35
N LYS A 151 23.80 -8.99 25.63
CA LYS A 151 23.79 -7.62 25.10
C LYS A 151 22.96 -7.47 23.84
N LEU A 152 22.76 -8.54 23.07
CA LEU A 152 22.04 -8.48 21.79
C LEU A 152 20.51 -8.57 21.96
N CYS A 153 19.99 -8.66 23.19
CA CYS A 153 18.55 -8.72 23.45
C CYS A 153 18.21 -8.16 24.85
N ASP A 154 17.03 -7.57 25.00
CA ASP A 154 16.55 -7.06 26.29
C ASP A 154 16.22 -8.15 27.33
N LEU A 155 16.08 -9.40 26.90
CA LEU A 155 15.68 -10.49 27.78
C LEU A 155 16.85 -10.90 28.70
N PRO A 156 16.57 -11.14 30.00
CA PRO A 156 17.59 -11.55 30.94
C PRO A 156 18.13 -12.95 30.59
N GLN A 157 19.31 -13.26 31.12
CA GLN A 157 19.92 -14.59 31.00
C GLN A 157 18.96 -15.69 31.45
N ALA A 158 18.89 -16.77 30.67
CA ALA A 158 18.18 -17.97 31.09
C ALA A 158 18.93 -18.66 32.23
N LYS A 159 18.21 -19.46 33.02
CA LYS A 159 18.82 -20.31 34.05
C LYS A 159 18.62 -21.78 33.73
N LEU A 160 19.67 -22.58 33.86
CA LEU A 160 19.63 -24.04 33.81
C LEU A 160 19.89 -24.57 35.22
N ASN A 161 18.94 -25.33 35.76
CA ASN A 161 19.02 -25.91 37.10
C ASN A 161 19.29 -24.88 38.21
N GLY A 162 18.86 -23.62 37.99
CA GLY A 162 19.06 -22.50 38.91
C GLY A 162 20.29 -21.64 38.65
N GLU A 163 21.23 -22.11 37.82
CA GLU A 163 22.45 -21.37 37.44
C GLU A 163 22.24 -20.57 36.16
N SER A 164 22.72 -19.33 36.11
CA SER A 164 22.62 -18.48 34.92
C SER A 164 23.51 -19.00 33.78
N ILE A 165 22.95 -19.03 32.57
CA ILE A 165 23.65 -19.34 31.32
C ILE A 165 24.03 -18.03 30.63
N GLN A 166 24.98 -18.09 29.68
CA GLN A 166 25.56 -16.93 28.99
C GLN A 166 24.54 -15.96 28.33
N GLY A 167 23.33 -16.40 27.99
CA GLY A 167 22.31 -15.51 27.40
C GLY A 167 20.89 -16.07 27.43
N PRO A 168 19.92 -15.32 26.88
CA PRO A 168 18.51 -15.71 26.90
C PRO A 168 18.23 -16.92 26.03
N LEU A 169 17.16 -17.64 26.38
CA LEU A 169 16.60 -18.72 25.57
C LEU A 169 16.05 -18.14 24.26
N CYS A 170 16.31 -18.80 23.12
CA CYS A 170 15.77 -18.41 21.81
C CYS A 170 14.25 -18.62 21.76
N ILE A 171 13.51 -17.59 22.17
CA ILE A 171 12.05 -17.56 22.26
C ILE A 171 11.46 -16.52 21.33
N THR A 172 10.21 -16.76 20.94
CA THR A 172 9.33 -15.75 20.34
C THR A 172 8.03 -15.76 21.10
N TYR A 173 7.58 -14.59 21.56
CA TYR A 173 6.24 -14.46 22.13
C TYR A 173 5.51 -13.26 21.56
N GLU A 174 4.20 -13.41 21.44
CA GLU A 174 3.29 -12.42 20.89
C GLU A 174 2.42 -11.84 21.99
N GLU A 175 2.24 -10.53 21.98
CA GLU A 175 1.49 -9.77 22.97
C GLU A 175 0.38 -8.93 22.32
N TYR A 176 -0.64 -8.59 23.10
CA TYR A 176 -1.60 -7.54 22.76
C TYR A 176 -0.91 -6.17 22.78
N THR A 177 -1.00 -5.41 21.69
CA THR A 177 -0.43 -4.05 21.63
C THR A 177 -1.41 -3.00 22.07
N ASN A 178 -2.70 -3.14 21.74
CA ASN A 178 -3.65 -2.02 21.74
C ASN A 178 -2.99 -0.73 21.17
N SER A 179 -2.22 -0.86 20.09
CA SER A 179 -1.49 0.26 19.48
C SER A 179 -2.45 1.39 19.08
N ALA A 180 -1.91 2.60 18.92
CA ALA A 180 -2.71 3.72 18.42
C ALA A 180 -3.34 3.39 17.05
N ASP A 181 -2.65 2.60 16.22
CA ASP A 181 -3.14 2.14 14.92
C ASP A 181 -4.26 1.12 15.05
N HIS A 182 -4.17 0.21 16.03
CA HIS A 182 -5.26 -0.71 16.34
C HIS A 182 -6.53 0.04 16.77
N GLN A 183 -6.42 0.97 17.71
CA GLN A 183 -7.56 1.78 18.18
C GLN A 183 -8.19 2.60 17.05
N TYR A 184 -7.33 3.17 16.19
CA TYR A 184 -7.77 3.87 14.99
C TYR A 184 -8.57 2.95 14.06
N ARG A 185 -8.07 1.74 13.76
CA ARG A 185 -8.76 0.76 12.93
C ARG A 185 -10.10 0.33 13.54
N VAL A 186 -10.18 0.11 14.85
CA VAL A 186 -11.46 -0.18 15.54
C VAL A 186 -12.46 0.97 15.34
N THR A 187 -12.01 2.21 15.48
CA THR A 187 -12.85 3.39 15.28
C THR A 187 -13.35 3.49 13.83
N ILE A 188 -12.46 3.30 12.86
CA ILE A 188 -12.84 3.32 11.43
C ILE A 188 -13.79 2.15 11.09
N LEU A 189 -13.61 0.97 11.70
CA LEU A 189 -14.50 -0.18 11.48
C LEU A 189 -15.94 0.12 11.90
N ILE A 190 -16.15 0.86 13.00
CA ILE A 190 -17.48 1.32 13.42
C ILE A 190 -18.09 2.22 12.32
N PHE A 191 -17.32 3.16 11.78
CA PHE A 191 -17.78 4.02 10.67
C PHE A 191 -18.06 3.24 9.39
N ILE A 192 -17.31 2.17 9.11
CA ILE A 192 -17.59 1.23 8.01
C ILE A 192 -18.96 0.57 8.22
N PHE A 193 -19.24 0.02 9.40
CA PHE A 193 -20.54 -0.60 9.69
C PHE A 193 -21.71 0.38 9.58
N ILE A 194 -21.54 1.61 10.07
CA ILE A 194 -22.53 2.68 9.92
C ILE A 194 -22.75 2.99 8.43
N SER A 195 -21.68 3.08 7.64
CA SER A 195 -21.76 3.38 6.21
C SER A 195 -22.45 2.25 5.43
N ILE A 196 -22.15 0.98 5.75
CA ILE A 196 -22.82 -0.19 5.15
C ILE A 196 -24.31 -0.20 5.51
N PHE A 197 -24.65 0.12 6.76
CA PHE A 197 -26.04 0.25 7.20
C PHE A 197 -26.77 1.32 6.39
N MET A 198 -26.22 2.54 6.31
CA MET A 198 -26.81 3.65 5.57
C MET A 198 -26.94 3.35 4.08
N LEU A 199 -25.91 2.75 3.48
CA LEU A 199 -25.90 2.33 2.08
C LEU A 199 -26.99 1.30 1.80
N SER A 200 -27.02 0.21 2.57
CA SER A 200 -28.01 -0.86 2.44
C SER A 200 -29.44 -0.36 2.63
N TYR A 201 -29.65 0.54 3.61
CA TYR A 201 -30.93 1.18 3.85
C TYR A 201 -31.35 2.07 2.67
N SER A 202 -30.43 2.87 2.13
CA SER A 202 -30.68 3.77 0.99
C SER A 202 -31.10 2.99 -0.27
N MET A 203 -30.47 1.84 -0.52
CA MET A 203 -30.81 0.97 -1.66
C MET A 203 -32.19 0.31 -1.52
N CYS A 204 -32.67 0.14 -0.28
CA CYS A 204 -33.98 -0.43 0.00
C CYS A 204 -35.12 0.61 -0.05
N LYS A 205 -34.83 1.90 -0.18
CA LYS A 205 -35.87 2.95 -0.22
C LYS A 205 -36.57 2.95 -1.58
N ASN A 206 -37.87 2.66 -1.57
CA ASN A 206 -38.75 2.87 -2.72
C ASN A 206 -39.16 4.34 -2.78
N THR A 207 -38.36 5.17 -3.43
CA THR A 207 -38.79 6.50 -3.85
C THR A 207 -38.82 6.52 -5.37
N GLN A 208 -39.99 6.86 -5.93
CA GLN A 208 -40.15 7.21 -7.34
C GLN A 208 -39.36 8.50 -7.70
N ASP A 209 -38.86 9.23 -6.70
CA ASP A 209 -38.02 10.42 -6.88
C ASP A 209 -36.58 10.14 -7.33
N ASP A 210 -36.09 11.08 -8.13
CA ASP A 210 -34.77 11.23 -8.73
C ASP A 210 -33.57 11.25 -7.75
N SER A 211 -33.80 11.39 -6.44
CA SER A 211 -32.76 11.74 -5.45
C SER A 211 -31.98 10.56 -4.85
N LYS A 212 -31.67 9.53 -5.64
CA LYS A 212 -30.78 8.43 -5.19
C LYS A 212 -29.28 8.73 -5.34
N GLU A 213 -28.89 10.00 -5.38
CA GLU A 213 -27.48 10.44 -5.28
C GLU A 213 -26.83 9.98 -3.96
N TYR A 214 -27.63 9.69 -2.94
CA TYR A 214 -27.16 9.11 -1.68
C TYR A 214 -26.43 7.77 -1.84
N VAL A 215 -26.79 6.93 -2.84
CA VAL A 215 -26.06 5.67 -3.07
C VAL A 215 -24.63 5.97 -3.51
N PHE A 216 -24.44 6.98 -4.36
CA PHE A 216 -23.11 7.47 -4.75
C PHE A 216 -22.35 8.01 -3.53
N ILE A 217 -22.98 8.89 -2.74
CA ILE A 217 -22.34 9.50 -1.56
C ILE A 217 -21.96 8.45 -0.51
N PHE A 218 -22.85 7.53 -0.15
CA PHE A 218 -22.54 6.50 0.85
C PHE A 218 -21.54 5.46 0.33
N THR A 219 -21.52 5.17 -0.97
CA THR A 219 -20.47 4.33 -1.57
C THR A 219 -19.12 5.03 -1.52
N MET A 220 -19.07 6.32 -1.85
CA MET A 220 -17.86 7.15 -1.73
C MET A 220 -17.33 7.17 -0.30
N ILE A 221 -18.18 7.43 0.69
CA ILE A 221 -17.81 7.44 2.11
C ILE A 221 -17.33 6.05 2.57
N LEU A 222 -18.01 4.98 2.15
CA LEU A 222 -17.61 3.62 2.47
C LEU A 222 -16.22 3.29 1.90
N ILE A 223 -15.95 3.62 0.63
CA ILE A 223 -14.62 3.45 0.01
C ILE A 223 -13.57 4.23 0.80
N ALA A 224 -13.83 5.50 1.13
CA ALA A 224 -12.91 6.32 1.91
C ALA A 224 -12.56 5.68 3.25
N PHE A 225 -13.56 5.20 4.01
CA PHE A 225 -13.30 4.55 5.29
C PHE A 225 -12.55 3.22 5.16
N ILE A 226 -12.81 2.44 4.10
CA ILE A 226 -12.04 1.20 3.88
C ILE A 226 -10.58 1.51 3.55
N ILE A 227 -10.31 2.51 2.71
CA ILE A 227 -8.94 2.98 2.42
C ILE A 227 -8.27 3.48 3.71
N SER A 228 -8.97 4.30 4.51
CA SER A 228 -8.49 4.75 5.82
C SER A 228 -8.14 3.59 6.75
N PHE A 229 -8.96 2.54 6.81
CA PHE A 229 -8.68 1.37 7.63
C PHE A 229 -7.39 0.66 7.19
N LYS A 230 -7.21 0.50 5.87
CA LYS A 230 -6.04 -0.19 5.30
C LYS A 230 -4.76 0.63 5.45
N TYR A 231 -4.84 1.94 5.24
CA TYR A 231 -3.68 2.83 5.10
C TYR A 231 -3.78 4.07 6.01
N PRO A 232 -3.55 3.93 7.33
CA PRO A 232 -3.61 5.05 8.26
C PRO A 232 -2.68 6.21 7.88
N THR A 233 -1.47 5.91 7.38
CA THR A 233 -0.44 6.91 7.03
C THR A 233 -0.73 7.66 5.73
N LEU A 234 -1.75 7.24 4.98
CA LEU A 234 -2.25 7.95 3.80
C LEU A 234 -3.58 8.66 4.07
N THR A 235 -4.01 8.76 5.33
CA THR A 235 -5.31 9.36 5.67
C THR A 235 -5.23 10.24 6.92
N PHE A 236 -5.80 9.84 8.05
CA PHE A 236 -5.89 10.69 9.24
C PHE A 236 -4.61 10.72 10.08
N LYS A 237 -3.70 9.76 9.87
CA LYS A 237 -2.35 9.75 10.45
C LYS A 237 -1.30 10.02 9.39
N ALA A 238 -1.61 10.95 8.48
CA ALA A 238 -0.84 11.17 7.27
C ALA A 238 0.66 11.40 7.53
N GLU A 239 1.49 10.65 6.82
CA GLU A 239 2.95 10.79 6.81
C GLU A 239 3.43 11.28 5.44
N ALA A 240 4.59 11.95 5.42
CA ALA A 240 5.17 12.44 4.19
C ALA A 240 5.65 11.26 3.32
N TRP A 241 5.23 11.23 2.05
CA TRP A 241 5.54 10.15 1.12
C TRP A 241 6.08 10.67 -0.21
N ALA A 242 7.32 10.32 -0.49
CA ALA A 242 8.06 10.55 -1.71
C ALA A 242 7.93 12.01 -2.18
N GLU A 243 7.57 12.21 -3.44
CA GLU A 243 7.49 13.52 -4.10
C GLU A 243 6.45 14.44 -3.46
N SER A 244 5.52 13.94 -2.62
CA SER A 244 4.55 14.78 -1.91
C SER A 244 5.25 15.85 -1.08
N ALA A 245 6.37 15.50 -0.43
CA ALA A 245 7.17 16.45 0.34
C ALA A 245 8.38 16.94 -0.44
N VAL A 246 9.23 16.03 -0.93
CA VAL A 246 10.55 16.41 -1.48
C VAL A 246 10.47 17.23 -2.77
N HIS A 247 9.34 17.16 -3.48
CA HIS A 247 9.11 17.88 -4.73
C HIS A 247 7.96 18.90 -4.59
N PHE A 248 6.73 18.43 -4.33
CA PHE A 248 5.54 19.28 -4.39
C PHE A 248 5.49 20.32 -3.28
N TYR A 249 5.75 19.93 -2.03
CA TYR A 249 5.85 20.89 -0.93
C TYR A 249 7.00 21.86 -1.18
N LYS A 250 8.21 21.35 -1.47
CA LYS A 250 9.43 22.14 -1.66
C LYS A 250 9.26 23.24 -2.71
N ILE A 251 8.83 22.88 -3.92
CA ILE A 251 8.62 23.85 -5.00
C ILE A 251 7.47 24.80 -4.66
N ALA A 252 6.43 24.35 -3.95
CA ALA A 252 5.34 25.25 -3.53
C ALA A 252 5.78 26.26 -2.49
N SER A 253 6.70 25.89 -1.59
CA SER A 253 7.28 26.80 -0.60
C SER A 253 8.31 27.75 -1.19
N GLU A 254 9.18 27.28 -2.09
CA GLU A 254 10.39 28.02 -2.50
C GLU A 254 10.20 28.81 -3.80
N GLU A 255 9.39 28.33 -4.73
CA GLU A 255 9.32 28.88 -6.09
C GLU A 255 8.08 29.74 -6.36
N SER A 256 8.10 30.49 -7.46
CA SER A 256 6.94 31.25 -7.92
C SER A 256 5.81 30.35 -8.42
N ILE A 257 4.57 30.86 -8.45
CA ILE A 257 3.39 30.11 -8.93
C ILE A 257 3.63 29.55 -10.34
N ILE A 258 4.18 30.36 -11.26
CA ILE A 258 4.41 29.95 -12.64
C ILE A 258 5.42 28.80 -12.70
N LYS A 259 6.55 28.92 -12.00
CA LYS A 259 7.57 27.87 -11.95
C LYS A 259 7.03 26.56 -11.39
N ASN A 260 6.17 26.63 -10.37
CA ASN A 260 5.53 25.46 -9.80
C ASN A 260 4.59 24.75 -10.80
N LEU A 261 3.78 25.51 -11.56
CA LEU A 261 2.85 24.94 -12.54
C LEU A 261 3.53 24.25 -13.73
N ILE A 262 4.77 24.62 -14.06
CA ILE A 262 5.55 24.02 -15.16
C ILE A 262 6.65 23.07 -14.69
N ALA A 263 6.76 22.84 -13.37
CA ALA A 263 7.73 21.93 -12.82
C ALA A 263 7.45 20.49 -13.28
N LEU A 264 8.52 19.77 -13.65
CA LEU A 264 8.41 18.37 -14.05
C LEU A 264 8.49 17.45 -12.83
N GLU A 265 7.50 16.58 -12.66
CA GLU A 265 7.56 15.45 -11.74
C GLU A 265 8.50 14.38 -12.33
N GLY A 266 9.49 13.94 -11.54
CA GLY A 266 10.50 12.96 -11.98
C GLY A 266 11.31 13.40 -13.21
N GLY A 267 11.35 14.70 -13.52
CA GLY A 267 12.04 15.23 -14.71
C GLY A 267 11.39 14.85 -16.05
N LEU A 268 10.18 14.31 -16.05
CA LEU A 268 9.55 13.73 -17.26
C LEU A 268 8.30 14.46 -17.72
N TYR A 269 7.39 14.81 -16.82
CA TYR A 269 6.07 15.32 -17.18
C TYR A 269 5.51 16.33 -16.18
N ILE A 270 4.52 17.11 -16.61
CA ILE A 270 3.83 18.07 -15.75
C ILE A 270 2.77 17.35 -14.91
N SER A 271 2.68 17.71 -13.62
CA SER A 271 1.74 17.13 -12.68
C SER A 271 0.73 18.17 -12.18
N LEU A 272 -0.08 18.70 -13.11
CA LEU A 272 -0.84 19.93 -12.90
C LEU A 272 -1.87 19.84 -11.75
N VAL A 273 -2.59 18.73 -11.59
CA VAL A 273 -3.49 18.52 -10.44
C VAL A 273 -2.70 18.64 -9.12
N SER A 274 -1.59 17.93 -8.98
CA SER A 274 -0.80 17.90 -7.76
C SER A 274 -0.11 19.25 -7.50
N ALA A 275 0.36 19.93 -8.54
CA ALA A 275 0.91 21.28 -8.47
C ALA A 275 -0.14 22.29 -7.97
N LEU A 276 -1.33 22.31 -8.57
CA LEU A 276 -2.42 23.21 -8.18
C LEU A 276 -2.86 22.99 -6.72
N VAL A 277 -3.03 21.73 -6.31
CA VAL A 277 -3.38 21.39 -4.92
C VAL A 277 -2.27 21.83 -3.97
N SER A 278 -1.00 21.66 -4.35
CA SER A 278 0.12 22.04 -3.49
C SER A 278 0.28 23.55 -3.36
N ILE A 279 0.15 24.30 -4.46
CA ILE A 279 0.12 25.77 -4.45
C ILE A 279 -1.01 26.27 -3.57
N PHE A 280 -2.21 25.72 -3.73
CA PHE A 280 -3.36 26.10 -2.90
C PHE A 280 -3.10 25.82 -1.42
N SER A 281 -2.54 24.66 -1.10
CA SER A 281 -2.25 24.25 0.29
C SER A 281 -1.17 25.09 0.96
N VAL A 282 -0.11 25.46 0.23
CA VAL A 282 1.06 26.16 0.79
C VAL A 282 0.92 27.67 0.69
N LYS A 283 0.55 28.21 -0.48
CA LYS A 283 0.55 29.66 -0.71
C LYS A 283 -0.77 30.34 -0.37
N ILE A 284 -1.90 29.63 -0.44
CA ILE A 284 -3.23 30.20 -0.16
C ILE A 284 -3.67 29.86 1.27
N LEU A 285 -3.58 28.59 1.66
CA LEU A 285 -3.99 28.13 2.99
C LEU A 285 -2.88 28.17 4.05
N SER A 286 -1.62 28.33 3.65
CA SER A 286 -0.46 28.39 4.56
C SER A 286 -0.40 27.23 5.57
N LEU A 287 -0.70 26.01 5.12
CA LEU A 287 -0.94 24.88 6.02
C LEU A 287 0.28 24.39 6.80
N GLY A 288 1.52 24.69 6.35
CA GLY A 288 2.77 24.28 7.02
C GLY A 288 2.74 22.81 7.46
N ARG A 289 2.73 22.58 8.78
CA ARG A 289 2.60 21.24 9.40
C ARG A 289 1.41 20.42 8.92
N ASN A 290 0.28 21.04 8.59
CA ASN A 290 -0.94 20.36 8.17
C ASN A 290 -0.99 20.05 6.66
N TYR A 291 0.04 20.44 5.90
CA TYR A 291 0.09 20.23 4.44
C TYR A 291 -0.12 18.77 4.05
N ILE A 292 0.67 17.84 4.63
CA ILE A 292 0.63 16.42 4.29
C ILE A 292 -0.74 15.81 4.58
N LEU A 293 -1.33 16.12 5.74
CA LEU A 293 -2.69 15.68 6.08
C LEU A 293 -3.71 16.16 5.04
N PHE A 294 -3.65 17.43 4.65
CA PHE A 294 -4.60 18.00 3.70
C PHE A 294 -4.52 17.35 2.32
N ILE A 295 -3.33 17.20 1.75
CA ILE A 295 -3.16 16.61 0.41
C ILE A 295 -3.56 15.14 0.38
N GLN A 296 -3.33 14.40 1.46
CA GLN A 296 -3.72 12.99 1.55
C GLN A 296 -5.24 12.84 1.72
N LEU A 297 -5.90 13.71 2.51
CA LEU A 297 -7.36 13.74 2.59
C LEU A 297 -8.00 14.16 1.25
N PHE A 298 -7.39 15.11 0.52
CA PHE A 298 -7.81 15.42 -0.85
C PHE A 298 -7.75 14.18 -1.74
N SER A 299 -6.64 13.43 -1.67
CA SER A 299 -6.44 12.21 -2.46
C SER A 299 -7.45 11.12 -2.12
N LEU A 300 -7.71 10.90 -0.83
CA LEU A 300 -8.71 9.97 -0.35
C LEU A 300 -10.10 10.27 -0.91
N ILE A 301 -10.53 11.54 -0.84
CA ILE A 301 -11.82 11.98 -1.36
C ILE A 301 -11.84 11.85 -2.88
N PHE A 302 -10.79 12.29 -3.57
CA PHE A 302 -10.69 12.25 -5.02
C PHE A 302 -10.76 10.81 -5.56
N ALA A 303 -9.99 9.89 -4.96
CA ALA A 303 -10.04 8.46 -5.29
C ALA A 303 -11.44 7.88 -5.11
N SER A 304 -12.06 8.19 -3.97
CA SER A 304 -13.41 7.70 -3.62
C SER A 304 -14.47 8.20 -4.60
N ILE A 305 -14.38 9.46 -5.05
CA ILE A 305 -15.25 10.02 -6.10
C ILE A 305 -15.06 9.29 -7.43
N CYS A 306 -13.80 9.12 -7.87
CA CYS A 306 -13.49 8.42 -9.13
C CYS A 306 -14.09 7.01 -9.14
N CYS A 307 -13.92 6.25 -8.07
CA CYS A 307 -14.36 4.85 -8.00
C CYS A 307 -15.88 4.71 -7.79
N SER A 308 -16.52 5.66 -7.13
CA SER A 308 -17.97 5.62 -6.87
C SER A 308 -18.83 6.13 -8.03
N ILE A 309 -18.24 6.72 -9.08
CA ILE A 309 -18.98 7.35 -10.19
C ILE A 309 -20.05 6.44 -10.83
N PHE A 310 -19.82 5.12 -10.84
CA PHE A 310 -20.77 4.12 -11.36
C PHE A 310 -22.09 4.06 -10.58
N CYS A 311 -22.11 4.56 -9.35
CA CYS A 311 -23.32 4.62 -8.53
C CYS A 311 -24.23 5.81 -8.91
N LEU A 312 -23.77 6.77 -9.72
CA LEU A 312 -24.59 7.87 -10.24
C LEU A 312 -25.80 7.34 -11.01
N LYS A 313 -26.93 8.06 -10.95
CA LYS A 313 -28.20 7.62 -11.56
C LYS A 313 -28.10 7.25 -13.04
N TYR A 314 -27.22 7.92 -13.77
CA TYR A 314 -26.98 7.71 -15.19
C TYR A 314 -26.59 6.27 -15.56
N PHE A 315 -25.87 5.57 -14.67
CA PHE A 315 -25.40 4.21 -14.92
C PHE A 315 -26.43 3.10 -14.60
N ARG A 316 -27.62 3.46 -14.12
CA ARG A 316 -28.69 2.48 -13.78
C ARG A 316 -29.20 1.67 -14.96
N LYS A 317 -29.14 2.23 -16.18
CA LYS A 317 -29.54 1.51 -17.39
C LYS A 317 -28.67 0.27 -17.66
N TYR A 318 -27.47 0.21 -17.09
CA TYR A 318 -26.52 -0.87 -17.31
C TYR A 318 -26.64 -1.95 -16.23
N PHE A 319 -26.68 -1.56 -14.96
CA PHE A 319 -26.65 -2.49 -13.82
C PHE A 319 -27.53 -2.05 -12.65
N SER A 320 -27.90 -2.99 -11.78
CA SER A 320 -28.67 -2.72 -10.55
C SER A 320 -27.88 -1.84 -9.58
N ASP A 321 -28.58 -1.19 -8.63
CA ASP A 321 -27.91 -0.41 -7.56
C ASP A 321 -26.86 -1.28 -6.82
N PHE A 322 -27.16 -2.56 -6.57
CA PHE A 322 -26.26 -3.48 -5.85
C PHE A 322 -25.00 -3.82 -6.65
N SER A 323 -25.16 -4.20 -7.92
CA SER A 323 -24.02 -4.49 -8.80
C SER A 323 -23.07 -3.31 -8.90
N ARG A 324 -23.61 -2.08 -8.99
CA ARG A 324 -22.80 -0.86 -9.12
C ARG A 324 -22.02 -0.56 -7.85
N VAL A 325 -22.61 -0.80 -6.68
CA VAL A 325 -21.91 -0.71 -5.39
C VAL A 325 -20.76 -1.71 -5.30
N ILE A 326 -21.03 -3.00 -5.56
CA ILE A 326 -20.00 -4.05 -5.50
C ILE A 326 -18.86 -3.76 -6.48
N PHE A 327 -19.20 -3.30 -7.68
CA PHE A 327 -18.23 -2.91 -8.70
C PHE A 327 -17.38 -1.69 -8.28
N SER A 328 -18.01 -0.66 -7.72
CA SER A 328 -17.30 0.51 -7.17
C SER A 328 -16.37 0.13 -6.01
N LEU A 329 -16.80 -0.75 -5.12
CA LEU A 329 -15.96 -1.28 -4.04
C LEU A 329 -14.78 -2.09 -4.60
N PHE A 330 -15.02 -2.91 -5.62
CA PHE A 330 -13.98 -3.68 -6.30
C PHE A 330 -12.88 -2.78 -6.87
N ILE A 331 -13.25 -1.78 -7.67
CA ILE A 331 -12.28 -0.83 -8.23
C ILE A 331 -11.59 -0.03 -7.13
N GLY A 332 -12.34 0.53 -6.17
CA GLY A 332 -11.79 1.47 -5.21
C GLY A 332 -10.96 0.86 -4.09
N VAL A 333 -11.11 -0.43 -3.80
CA VAL A 333 -10.50 -1.06 -2.61
C VAL A 333 -9.62 -2.26 -2.95
N PHE A 334 -10.02 -3.08 -3.92
CA PHE A 334 -9.44 -4.41 -4.12
C PHE A 334 -8.57 -4.51 -5.38
N LEU A 335 -8.85 -3.67 -6.38
CA LEU A 335 -8.13 -3.67 -7.65
C LEU A 335 -6.76 -2.98 -7.59
N PHE A 336 -6.53 -2.12 -6.62
CA PHE A 336 -5.34 -1.27 -6.56
C PHE A 336 -4.66 -1.38 -5.18
N ASP A 337 -3.34 -1.27 -5.17
CA ASP A 337 -2.52 -1.27 -3.95
C ASP A 337 -2.53 0.09 -3.22
N GLY A 338 -1.71 0.21 -2.18
CA GLY A 338 -1.61 1.43 -1.38
C GLY A 338 -1.08 2.63 -2.16
N ASP A 339 -0.18 2.42 -3.13
CA ASP A 339 0.49 3.49 -3.86
C ASP A 339 -0.50 4.33 -4.69
N PHE A 340 -1.56 3.71 -5.21
CA PHE A 340 -2.61 4.42 -5.95
C PHE A 340 -3.43 5.39 -5.08
N ASN A 341 -3.43 5.17 -3.76
CA ASN A 341 -4.14 6.02 -2.80
C ASN A 341 -3.28 7.17 -2.27
N THR A 342 -2.01 7.23 -2.67
CA THR A 342 -1.11 8.34 -2.35
C THR A 342 -1.42 9.57 -3.19
N PHE A 343 -1.09 10.76 -2.69
CA PHE A 343 -1.21 12.02 -3.44
C PHE A 343 -0.50 12.02 -4.80
N ILE A 344 0.64 11.35 -4.91
CA ILE A 344 1.39 11.26 -6.17
C ILE A 344 0.73 10.30 -7.18
N GLY A 345 -0.02 9.31 -6.71
CA GLY A 345 -0.65 8.26 -7.52
C GLY A 345 -2.12 8.53 -7.86
N VAL A 346 -2.82 9.34 -7.06
CA VAL A 346 -4.29 9.47 -7.16
C VAL A 346 -4.76 10.02 -8.50
N SER A 347 -3.95 10.83 -9.17
CA SER A 347 -4.33 11.44 -10.46
C SER A 347 -4.45 10.42 -11.58
N TYR A 348 -3.88 9.22 -11.47
CA TYR A 348 -4.13 8.14 -12.43
C TYR A 348 -5.59 7.64 -12.39
N LEU A 349 -6.30 7.75 -11.25
CA LEU A 349 -7.73 7.37 -11.13
C LEU A 349 -8.65 8.27 -11.94
N ALA A 350 -8.21 9.48 -12.32
CA ALA A 350 -9.07 10.45 -13.00
C ALA A 350 -9.46 10.02 -14.42
N ILE A 351 -8.79 9.03 -15.02
CA ILE A 351 -9.24 8.38 -16.26
C ILE A 351 -10.66 7.80 -16.14
N ILE A 352 -11.05 7.32 -14.96
CA ILE A 352 -12.41 6.82 -14.70
C ILE A 352 -13.42 7.96 -14.83
N LEU A 353 -13.07 9.17 -14.36
CA LEU A 353 -13.90 10.36 -14.51
C LEU A 353 -14.02 10.77 -15.98
N ILE A 354 -12.92 10.77 -16.74
CA ILE A 354 -12.94 11.11 -18.16
C ILE A 354 -13.85 10.14 -18.93
N ILE A 355 -13.70 8.83 -18.74
CA ILE A 355 -14.58 7.82 -19.36
C ILE A 355 -16.03 8.06 -18.93
N GLY A 356 -16.28 8.32 -17.64
CA GLY A 356 -17.61 8.60 -17.11
C GLY A 356 -18.26 9.84 -17.74
N ILE A 357 -17.52 10.94 -17.88
CA ILE A 357 -17.97 12.18 -18.52
C ILE A 357 -18.24 11.95 -20.01
N SER A 358 -17.37 11.21 -20.71
CA SER A 358 -17.56 10.85 -22.12
C SER A 358 -18.86 10.08 -22.36
N LEU A 359 -19.30 9.29 -21.37
CA LEU A 359 -20.56 8.55 -21.46
C LEU A 359 -21.78 9.43 -21.17
N TYR A 360 -21.65 10.57 -20.49
CA TYR A 360 -22.75 11.46 -20.11
C TYR A 360 -23.34 12.22 -21.33
N ASN A 361 -24.61 12.65 -21.26
CA ASN A 361 -25.19 13.54 -22.27
C ASN A 361 -24.82 15.01 -22.03
N LEU A 362 -23.74 15.48 -22.66
CA LEU A 362 -23.20 16.83 -22.43
C LEU A 362 -24.13 17.97 -22.89
N GLU A 363 -25.14 17.71 -23.74
CA GLU A 363 -26.13 18.72 -24.14
C GLU A 363 -27.13 19.06 -23.01
N GLU A 364 -27.41 18.10 -22.12
CA GLU A 364 -28.34 18.27 -20.99
C GLU A 364 -27.74 19.10 -19.84
N ILE A 365 -26.42 19.35 -19.86
CA ILE A 365 -25.76 20.11 -18.81
C ILE A 365 -25.81 21.61 -19.13
N SER A 366 -25.90 22.47 -18.11
CA SER A 366 -25.74 23.91 -18.29
C SER A 366 -24.36 24.27 -18.85
N LYS A 367 -24.29 25.37 -19.62
CA LYS A 367 -23.04 25.83 -20.26
C LYS A 367 -21.89 26.00 -19.26
N THR A 368 -22.17 26.54 -18.07
CA THR A 368 -21.19 26.74 -16.99
C THR A 368 -20.60 25.43 -16.50
N LYS A 369 -21.46 24.43 -16.24
CA LYS A 369 -21.01 23.11 -15.81
C LYS A 369 -20.23 22.39 -16.90
N TYR A 370 -20.65 22.50 -18.15
CA TYR A 370 -19.90 21.96 -19.29
C TYR A 370 -18.51 22.62 -19.41
N LEU A 371 -18.41 23.94 -19.32
CA LEU A 371 -17.14 24.66 -19.35
C LEU A 371 -16.22 24.21 -18.20
N PHE A 372 -16.77 24.08 -16.99
CA PHE A 372 -16.03 23.57 -15.83
C PHE A 372 -15.49 22.16 -16.10
N LEU A 373 -16.31 21.24 -16.62
CA LEU A 373 -15.86 19.88 -16.96
C LEU A 373 -14.76 19.86 -18.03
N CYS A 374 -14.84 20.75 -19.03
CA CYS A 374 -13.81 20.92 -20.05
C CYS A 374 -12.48 21.41 -19.44
N ILE A 375 -12.50 22.45 -18.62
CA ILE A 375 -11.31 22.99 -17.94
C ILE A 375 -10.72 21.92 -17.02
N PHE A 376 -11.56 21.25 -16.23
CA PHE A 376 -11.12 20.21 -15.32
C PHE A 376 -10.49 19.02 -16.05
N THR A 377 -11.07 18.60 -17.18
CA THR A 377 -10.50 17.54 -18.03
C THR A 377 -9.17 17.96 -18.65
N ALA A 378 -9.03 19.21 -19.09
CA ALA A 378 -7.77 19.73 -19.61
C ALA A 378 -6.67 19.68 -18.55
N ILE A 379 -6.98 20.06 -17.30
CA ILE A 379 -6.07 19.98 -16.17
C ILE A 379 -5.63 18.53 -15.92
N ILE A 380 -6.58 17.59 -15.90
CA ILE A 380 -6.28 16.16 -15.74
C ILE A 380 -5.36 15.66 -16.85
N CYS A 381 -5.63 16.01 -18.11
CA CYS A 381 -4.82 15.58 -19.25
C CYS A 381 -3.36 16.06 -19.18
N LEU A 382 -3.08 17.13 -18.44
CA LEU A 382 -1.73 17.66 -18.19
C LEU A 382 -1.15 17.23 -16.83
N SER A 383 -1.65 16.13 -16.24
CA SER A 383 -1.27 15.75 -14.86
C SER A 383 -0.41 14.50 -14.74
N LYS A 384 -0.27 13.70 -15.80
CA LYS A 384 0.58 12.50 -15.85
C LYS A 384 0.91 12.14 -17.30
N MET A 385 2.10 11.57 -17.52
CA MET A 385 2.53 11.03 -18.82
C MET A 385 1.54 10.03 -19.44
N SER A 386 0.84 9.24 -18.61
CA SER A 386 -0.16 8.29 -19.11
C SER A 386 -1.32 8.93 -19.85
N TYR A 387 -1.61 10.22 -19.62
CA TYR A 387 -2.65 10.93 -20.34
C TYR A 387 -2.32 11.15 -21.82
N VAL A 388 -1.06 11.06 -22.26
CA VAL A 388 -0.70 11.06 -23.69
C VAL A 388 -1.46 10.00 -24.47
N THR A 389 -1.76 8.85 -23.86
CA THR A 389 -2.51 7.75 -24.48
C THR A 389 -3.94 8.11 -24.86
N LEU A 390 -4.50 9.18 -24.27
CA LEU A 390 -5.80 9.69 -24.65
C LEU A 390 -5.77 10.40 -26.01
N PHE A 391 -4.61 10.82 -26.53
CA PHE A 391 -4.52 11.38 -27.87
C PHE A 391 -4.99 10.39 -28.95
N PRO A 392 -4.34 9.22 -29.17
CA PRO A 392 -4.82 8.26 -30.16
C PRO A 392 -6.24 7.76 -29.87
N THR A 393 -6.59 7.60 -28.58
CA THR A 393 -7.92 7.14 -28.14
C THR A 393 -9.04 8.10 -28.54
N SER A 394 -8.84 9.40 -28.32
CA SER A 394 -9.83 10.44 -28.65
C SER A 394 -9.96 10.66 -30.15
N ILE A 395 -8.85 10.59 -30.90
CA ILE A 395 -8.88 10.63 -32.38
C ILE A 395 -9.67 9.45 -32.95
N ILE A 396 -9.41 8.22 -32.51
CA ILE A 396 -10.16 7.03 -32.94
C ILE A 396 -11.64 7.15 -32.57
N THR A 397 -11.95 7.73 -31.40
CA THR A 397 -13.34 8.00 -31.02
C THR A 397 -14.02 8.97 -31.99
N LEU A 398 -13.35 10.07 -32.34
CA LEU A 398 -13.84 11.04 -33.33
C LEU A 398 -14.02 10.41 -34.71
N ILE A 399 -13.16 9.47 -35.12
CA ILE A 399 -13.30 8.75 -36.39
C ILE A 399 -14.51 7.80 -36.36
N LEU A 400 -14.64 6.97 -35.31
CA LEU A 400 -15.66 5.93 -35.24
C LEU A 400 -17.08 6.48 -34.96
N PHE A 401 -17.17 7.60 -34.23
CA PHE A 401 -18.44 8.19 -33.81
C PHE A 401 -18.68 9.60 -34.38
N GLY A 402 -17.77 10.21 -35.14
CA GLY A 402 -17.80 11.63 -35.48
C GLY A 402 -19.14 12.19 -35.95
N ASN A 403 -19.85 11.46 -36.83
CA ASN A 403 -21.14 11.90 -37.37
C ASN A 403 -22.33 11.66 -36.41
N LYS A 404 -22.12 10.86 -35.35
CA LYS A 404 -23.12 10.53 -34.31
C LYS A 404 -22.92 11.34 -33.03
N LEU A 405 -21.84 12.11 -32.91
CA LEU A 405 -21.55 12.91 -31.73
C LEU A 405 -22.15 14.31 -31.85
N ASP A 406 -22.84 14.74 -30.80
CA ASP A 406 -23.27 16.13 -30.68
C ASP A 406 -22.08 17.08 -30.63
N LYS A 407 -22.32 18.36 -30.96
CA LYS A 407 -21.28 19.39 -31.04
C LYS A 407 -20.46 19.49 -29.75
N ARG A 408 -21.10 19.45 -28.57
CA ARG A 408 -20.39 19.48 -27.28
C ARG A 408 -19.50 18.25 -27.07
N LYS A 409 -19.97 17.05 -27.42
CA LYS A 409 -19.16 15.82 -27.31
C LYS A 409 -17.97 15.85 -28.25
N LYS A 410 -18.18 16.30 -29.49
CA LYS A 410 -17.10 16.47 -30.48
C LYS A 410 -16.03 17.43 -29.94
N ASN A 411 -16.44 18.59 -29.43
CA ASN A 411 -15.52 19.56 -28.83
C ASN A 411 -14.79 19.00 -27.61
N TYR A 412 -15.47 18.23 -26.76
CA TYR A 412 -14.87 17.58 -25.61
C TYR A 412 -13.76 16.60 -26.00
N PHE A 413 -13.98 15.75 -27.01
CA PHE A 413 -12.93 14.84 -27.49
C PHE A 413 -11.79 15.56 -28.19
N ILE A 414 -12.05 16.63 -28.96
CA ILE A 414 -11.00 17.47 -29.55
C ILE A 414 -10.14 18.08 -28.44
N LEU A 415 -10.75 18.58 -27.36
CA LEU A 415 -10.05 19.11 -26.20
C LEU A 415 -9.15 18.05 -25.57
N ILE A 416 -9.66 16.83 -25.34
CA ILE A 416 -8.85 15.70 -24.85
C ILE A 416 -7.66 15.45 -25.77
N SER A 417 -7.87 15.38 -27.10
CA SER A 417 -6.79 15.17 -28.07
C SER A 417 -5.71 16.24 -27.95
N VAL A 418 -6.10 17.51 -27.92
CA VAL A 418 -5.17 18.64 -27.88
C VAL A 418 -4.35 18.63 -26.60
N PHE A 419 -4.98 18.53 -25.42
CA PHE A 419 -4.24 18.60 -24.16
C PHE A 419 -3.38 17.37 -23.89
N SER A 420 -3.84 16.18 -24.32
CA SER A 420 -3.03 14.96 -24.23
C SER A 420 -1.80 15.00 -25.14
N PHE A 421 -1.95 15.61 -26.32
CA PHE A 421 -0.82 15.83 -27.24
C PHE A 421 0.14 16.91 -26.72
N LEU A 422 -0.40 18.01 -26.16
CA LEU A 422 0.39 19.06 -25.53
C LEU A 422 1.23 18.55 -24.36
N GLU A 423 0.66 17.67 -23.52
CA GLU A 423 1.41 17.00 -22.46
C GLU A 423 2.68 16.34 -23.03
N GLY A 424 2.52 15.49 -24.04
CA GLY A 424 3.64 14.75 -24.62
C GLY A 424 4.70 15.66 -25.25
N ILE A 425 4.27 16.75 -25.91
CA ILE A 425 5.19 17.76 -26.44
C ILE A 425 5.93 18.48 -25.33
N LEU A 426 5.23 18.97 -24.31
CA LEU A 426 5.83 19.72 -23.20
C LEU A 426 6.85 18.87 -22.46
N SER A 427 6.50 17.61 -22.18
CA SER A 427 7.39 16.61 -21.59
C SER A 427 8.69 16.45 -22.40
N LEU A 428 8.61 16.36 -23.74
CA LEU A 428 9.79 16.25 -24.61
C LEU A 428 10.62 17.55 -24.69
N ILE A 429 9.95 18.70 -24.81
CA ILE A 429 10.61 20.01 -24.90
C ILE A 429 11.37 20.30 -23.61
N ILE A 430 10.71 20.21 -22.46
CA ILE A 430 11.29 20.58 -21.18
C ILE A 430 12.45 19.63 -20.83
N ARG A 431 12.34 18.33 -21.12
CA ARG A 431 13.45 17.38 -20.95
C ARG A 431 14.69 17.81 -21.74
N LYS A 432 14.53 18.22 -23.01
CA LYS A 432 15.63 18.67 -23.87
C LYS A 432 16.32 19.93 -23.34
N PHE A 433 15.57 20.82 -22.68
CA PHE A 433 16.13 22.05 -22.12
C PHE A 433 16.76 21.86 -20.75
N ASN A 434 16.38 20.81 -20.02
CA ASN A 434 16.73 20.73 -18.61
C ASN A 434 18.02 20.03 -18.28
N ASP A 435 18.64 19.12 -19.07
CA ASP A 435 19.98 18.49 -18.85
C ASP A 435 20.50 18.34 -17.39
N ILE A 436 19.60 18.25 -16.40
CA ILE A 436 19.88 18.33 -14.97
C ILE A 436 19.66 16.92 -14.45
N SER A 437 20.76 16.36 -13.96
CA SER A 437 20.83 15.13 -13.19
C SER A 437 19.71 15.06 -12.15
N LEU A 438 18.92 14.01 -12.25
CA LEU A 438 17.78 13.67 -11.39
C LEU A 438 18.10 13.83 -9.89
N ILE A 439 17.33 14.67 -9.20
CA ILE A 439 17.16 14.58 -7.75
C ILE A 439 15.83 13.87 -7.50
N GLY A 440 15.89 12.57 -7.25
CA GLY A 440 14.77 11.75 -6.79
C GLY A 440 14.23 10.75 -7.81
N GLY A 441 14.38 9.46 -7.47
CA GLY A 441 13.72 8.34 -8.14
C GLY A 441 14.57 7.66 -9.21
N SER A 442 14.71 6.34 -9.09
CA SER A 442 15.39 5.41 -10.00
C SER A 442 15.37 5.86 -11.45
N ASN A 443 16.54 5.87 -12.11
CA ASN A 443 16.75 6.00 -13.56
C ASN A 443 15.57 5.49 -14.39
N LEU A 444 14.55 6.32 -14.61
CA LEU A 444 13.59 6.09 -15.69
C LEU A 444 14.37 6.41 -16.95
N GLY A 445 14.84 5.33 -17.58
CA GLY A 445 15.91 5.35 -18.57
C GLY A 445 15.61 6.22 -19.78
N ASP A 446 16.63 6.42 -20.59
CA ASP A 446 16.51 7.05 -21.89
C ASP A 446 15.36 6.47 -22.72
N ILE A 447 14.71 7.31 -23.51
CA ILE A 447 13.70 6.86 -24.48
C ILE A 447 14.43 5.97 -25.49
N SER A 448 14.36 4.65 -25.27
CA SER A 448 14.82 3.68 -26.24
C SER A 448 13.68 3.43 -27.22
N VAL A 449 13.91 3.66 -28.51
CA VAL A 449 12.93 3.37 -29.56
C VAL A 449 13.33 2.04 -30.19
N PRO A 450 12.80 0.90 -29.71
CA PRO A 450 13.00 -0.37 -30.41
C PRO A 450 12.40 -0.27 -31.83
N PRO A 451 12.86 -1.11 -32.77
CA PRO A 451 12.24 -1.25 -34.09
C PRO A 451 10.71 -1.36 -33.99
N VAL A 452 9.98 -0.70 -34.90
CA VAL A 452 8.51 -0.56 -34.82
C VAL A 452 7.79 -1.92 -34.71
N PHE A 453 8.24 -2.94 -35.45
CA PHE A 453 7.66 -4.28 -35.38
C PHE A 453 7.88 -4.96 -34.03
N GLU A 454 9.07 -4.81 -33.45
CA GLU A 454 9.39 -5.32 -32.12
C GLU A 454 8.57 -4.60 -31.05
N LEU A 455 8.40 -3.28 -31.18
CA LEU A 455 7.53 -2.50 -30.29
C LEU A 455 6.08 -2.99 -30.34
N ILE A 456 5.54 -3.25 -31.54
CA ILE A 456 4.17 -3.75 -31.71
C ILE A 456 4.02 -5.12 -31.07
N GLU A 457 4.92 -6.06 -31.38
CA GLU A 457 4.90 -7.42 -30.82
C GLU A 457 4.94 -7.37 -29.29
N LYS A 458 5.90 -6.62 -28.73
CA LYS A 458 6.07 -6.50 -27.29
C LYS A 458 4.90 -5.80 -26.62
N THR A 459 4.30 -4.80 -27.27
CA THR A 459 3.07 -4.13 -26.79
C THR A 459 1.92 -5.13 -26.68
N VAL A 460 1.74 -5.99 -27.69
CA VAL A 460 0.71 -7.05 -27.67
C VAL A 460 1.00 -8.05 -26.56
N TYR A 461 2.23 -8.56 -26.49
CA TYR A 461 2.63 -9.48 -25.42
C TYR A 461 2.38 -8.90 -24.04
N TYR A 462 2.75 -7.63 -23.81
CA TYR A 462 2.61 -6.98 -22.51
C TYR A 462 1.14 -6.81 -22.13
N PHE A 463 0.27 -6.49 -23.09
CA PHE A 463 -1.16 -6.48 -22.88
C PHE A 463 -1.71 -7.88 -22.54
N ILE A 464 -1.21 -8.94 -23.19
CA ILE A 464 -1.55 -10.32 -22.82
C ILE A 464 -1.11 -10.64 -21.38
N GLN A 465 0.07 -10.19 -20.97
CA GLN A 465 0.53 -10.38 -19.58
C GLN A 465 -0.33 -9.60 -18.57
N ILE A 466 -0.90 -8.44 -18.93
CA ILE A 466 -1.89 -7.74 -18.09
C ILE A 466 -3.16 -8.58 -17.95
N MET A 467 -3.71 -9.11 -19.05
CA MET A 467 -4.88 -9.99 -19.00
C MET A 467 -4.62 -11.24 -18.13
N TYR A 468 -3.43 -11.83 -18.30
CA TYR A 468 -2.95 -12.93 -17.49
C TYR A 468 -2.93 -12.56 -16.00
N SER A 469 -2.28 -11.44 -15.65
CA SER A 469 -2.03 -11.01 -14.27
C SER A 469 -3.30 -10.63 -13.49
N ILE A 470 -4.39 -10.24 -14.19
CA ILE A 470 -5.70 -9.99 -13.58
C ILE A 470 -6.33 -11.28 -13.05
N LEU A 471 -6.11 -12.40 -13.75
CA LEU A 471 -6.77 -13.67 -13.47
C LEU A 471 -5.86 -14.65 -12.72
N ILE A 472 -4.55 -14.62 -13.01
CA ILE A 472 -3.56 -15.59 -12.55
C ILE A 472 -2.31 -14.84 -12.05
N ARG A 473 -1.98 -14.97 -10.77
CA ARG A 473 -0.80 -14.35 -10.14
C ARG A 473 0.27 -15.38 -9.81
N LYS A 474 0.72 -16.12 -10.82
CA LYS A 474 1.81 -17.09 -10.69
C LYS A 474 2.81 -16.89 -11.81
N ASP A 475 4.10 -16.77 -11.50
CA ASP A 475 5.13 -16.72 -12.54
C ASP A 475 5.38 -18.12 -13.09
N ASN A 476 5.74 -18.20 -14.38
CA ASN A 476 6.26 -19.41 -15.01
C ASN A 476 5.42 -20.68 -14.74
N LEU A 477 4.16 -20.66 -15.19
CA LEU A 477 3.34 -21.88 -15.25
C LEU A 477 4.05 -22.96 -16.06
N ASN A 478 3.65 -24.23 -15.88
CA ASN A 478 4.27 -25.37 -16.57
C ASN A 478 4.16 -25.27 -18.11
N TYR A 479 3.18 -24.53 -18.65
CA TYR A 479 2.97 -24.35 -20.09
C TYR A 479 2.62 -22.89 -20.44
N PRO A 480 3.58 -21.96 -20.35
CA PRO A 480 3.30 -20.53 -20.41
C PRO A 480 2.89 -20.06 -21.81
N TYR A 481 3.48 -20.68 -22.84
CA TYR A 481 3.16 -20.40 -24.25
C TYR A 481 1.70 -20.69 -24.59
N ILE A 482 1.14 -21.79 -24.07
CA ILE A 482 -0.27 -22.16 -24.30
C ILE A 482 -1.20 -21.11 -23.70
N MET A 483 -0.90 -20.63 -22.49
CA MET A 483 -1.67 -19.57 -21.84
C MET A 483 -1.60 -18.26 -22.62
N ASN A 484 -0.41 -17.87 -23.09
CA ASN A 484 -0.25 -16.66 -23.90
C ASN A 484 -1.03 -16.73 -25.22
N ILE A 485 -0.99 -17.87 -25.92
CA ILE A 485 -1.80 -18.10 -27.12
C ILE A 485 -3.29 -18.04 -26.80
N PHE A 486 -3.73 -18.66 -25.70
CA PHE A 486 -5.14 -18.66 -25.32
C PHE A 486 -5.67 -17.23 -25.13
N PHE A 487 -4.95 -16.39 -24.39
CA PHE A 487 -5.32 -14.99 -24.22
C PHE A 487 -5.24 -14.18 -25.52
N LEU A 488 -4.27 -14.49 -26.40
CA LEU A 488 -4.18 -13.89 -27.73
C LEU A 488 -5.41 -14.25 -28.59
N LEU A 489 -5.87 -15.50 -28.54
CA LEU A 489 -7.09 -15.93 -29.25
C LEU A 489 -8.34 -15.21 -28.73
N ILE A 490 -8.46 -15.01 -27.41
CA ILE A 490 -9.55 -14.22 -26.81
C ILE A 490 -9.52 -12.78 -27.34
N LEU A 491 -8.34 -12.15 -27.37
CA LEU A 491 -8.15 -10.81 -27.90
C LEU A 491 -8.55 -10.72 -29.37
N VAL A 492 -8.02 -11.61 -30.22
CA VAL A 492 -8.31 -11.64 -31.67
C VAL A 492 -9.80 -11.84 -31.91
N PHE A 493 -10.44 -12.75 -31.17
CA PHE A 493 -11.88 -12.97 -31.23
C PHE A 493 -12.68 -11.72 -30.85
N SER A 494 -12.30 -11.06 -29.75
CA SER A 494 -12.97 -9.85 -29.28
C SER A 494 -12.85 -8.69 -30.26
N VAL A 495 -11.68 -8.51 -30.87
CA VAL A 495 -11.43 -7.47 -31.89
C VAL A 495 -12.17 -7.83 -33.19
N GLY A 496 -12.06 -9.07 -33.65
CA GLY A 496 -12.72 -9.57 -34.86
C GLY A 496 -14.24 -9.42 -34.80
N LEU A 497 -14.88 -9.79 -33.69
CA LEU A 497 -16.32 -9.57 -33.49
C LEU A 497 -16.70 -8.10 -33.48
N SER A 498 -15.90 -7.25 -32.83
CA SER A 498 -16.14 -5.81 -32.78
C SER A 498 -16.10 -5.20 -34.19
N VAL A 499 -15.09 -5.55 -34.98
CA VAL A 499 -14.97 -5.12 -36.39
C VAL A 499 -16.12 -5.66 -37.23
N TYR A 500 -16.49 -6.94 -37.05
CA TYR A 500 -17.62 -7.56 -37.74
C TYR A 500 -18.95 -6.83 -37.46
N TRP A 501 -19.24 -6.52 -36.19
CA TRP A 501 -20.46 -5.81 -35.81
C TRP A 501 -20.53 -4.39 -36.38
N ILE A 502 -19.39 -3.70 -36.47
CA ILE A 502 -19.28 -2.39 -37.09
C ILE A 502 -19.51 -2.49 -38.60
N HIS A 503 -18.82 -3.42 -39.27
CA HIS A 503 -18.92 -3.61 -40.70
C HIS A 503 -20.34 -3.99 -41.13
N LYS A 504 -20.98 -4.92 -40.40
CA LYS A 504 -22.38 -5.31 -40.63
C LYS A 504 -23.42 -4.30 -40.14
N LYS A 505 -23.00 -3.22 -39.46
CA LYS A 505 -23.89 -2.25 -38.80
C LYS A 505 -24.97 -2.92 -37.95
N SER A 506 -24.58 -3.96 -37.21
CA SER A 506 -25.50 -4.74 -36.38
C SER A 506 -26.04 -3.92 -35.21
N LYS A 507 -27.02 -4.46 -34.47
CA LYS A 507 -27.50 -3.85 -33.21
C LYS A 507 -26.37 -3.63 -32.18
N TYR A 508 -25.25 -4.35 -32.31
CA TYR A 508 -24.08 -4.22 -31.43
C TYR A 508 -22.98 -3.28 -31.95
N ASP A 509 -23.21 -2.53 -33.06
CA ASP A 509 -22.25 -1.56 -33.65
C ASP A 509 -21.62 -0.62 -32.61
N ILE A 510 -22.44 -0.04 -31.74
CA ILE A 510 -21.98 0.92 -30.72
C ILE A 510 -21.03 0.25 -29.74
N TYR A 511 -21.36 -0.95 -29.27
CA TYR A 511 -20.52 -1.68 -28.33
C TYR A 511 -19.19 -2.11 -28.97
N GLY A 512 -19.23 -2.58 -30.22
CA GLY A 512 -18.02 -2.90 -30.98
C GLY A 512 -17.07 -1.71 -31.09
N LYS A 513 -17.59 -0.51 -31.40
CA LYS A 513 -16.79 0.72 -31.43
C LYS A 513 -16.20 1.06 -30.07
N SER A 514 -17.00 0.97 -29.01
CA SER A 514 -16.54 1.22 -27.64
C SER A 514 -15.43 0.25 -27.22
N ILE A 515 -15.55 -1.03 -27.54
CA ILE A 515 -14.52 -2.04 -27.26
C ILE A 515 -13.20 -1.69 -27.98
N LEU A 516 -13.25 -1.32 -29.26
CA LEU A 516 -12.04 -0.93 -30.01
C LEU A 516 -11.36 0.32 -29.46
N ILE A 517 -12.14 1.31 -29.00
CA ILE A 517 -11.61 2.52 -28.34
C ILE A 517 -10.89 2.14 -27.04
N LEU A 518 -11.47 1.23 -26.24
CA LEU A 518 -10.85 0.79 -24.99
C LEU A 518 -9.58 -0.05 -25.24
N TYR A 519 -9.56 -0.90 -26.27
CA TYR A 519 -8.32 -1.57 -26.67
C TYR A 519 -7.25 -0.57 -27.12
N THR A 520 -7.63 0.49 -27.84
CA THR A 520 -6.69 1.56 -28.24
C THR A 520 -6.04 2.18 -27.01
N LEU A 521 -6.83 2.53 -25.99
CA LEU A 521 -6.35 3.06 -24.71
C LEU A 521 -5.38 2.08 -24.04
N ALA A 522 -5.76 0.81 -23.96
CA ALA A 522 -4.98 -0.21 -23.28
C ALA A 522 -3.63 -0.51 -23.98
N PHE A 523 -3.62 -0.64 -25.31
CA PHE A 523 -2.41 -0.86 -26.09
C PHE A 523 -1.50 0.36 -26.08
N SER A 524 -2.07 1.57 -26.17
CA SER A 524 -1.30 2.82 -26.14
C SER A 524 -0.57 2.98 -24.81
N GLN A 525 -1.19 2.59 -23.70
CA GLN A 525 -0.55 2.58 -22.38
C GLN A 525 0.56 1.53 -22.26
N CYS A 526 0.36 0.32 -22.81
CA CYS A 526 1.41 -0.69 -22.84
C CYS A 526 2.62 -0.20 -23.65
N GLY A 527 2.38 0.37 -24.84
CA GLY A 527 3.44 0.92 -25.68
C GLY A 527 4.17 2.07 -25.02
N LEU A 528 3.44 3.00 -24.40
CA LEU A 528 4.03 4.11 -23.65
C LEU A 528 4.96 3.61 -22.53
N SER A 529 4.52 2.60 -21.76
CA SER A 529 5.33 2.02 -20.68
C SER A 529 6.62 1.37 -21.17
N LEU A 530 6.63 0.82 -22.40
CA LEU A 530 7.84 0.25 -23.01
C LEU A 530 8.79 1.35 -23.50
N ILE A 531 8.26 2.42 -24.11
CA ILE A 531 9.05 3.55 -24.63
C ILE A 531 9.68 4.36 -23.49
N SER A 532 8.94 4.55 -22.39
CA SER A 532 9.41 5.33 -21.23
C SER A 532 10.31 4.55 -20.26
N ASN A 533 10.60 3.27 -20.56
CA ASN A 533 11.28 2.35 -19.65
C ASN A 533 10.63 2.29 -18.24
N ALA A 534 9.34 2.63 -18.14
CA ALA A 534 8.54 2.45 -16.93
C ALA A 534 8.05 0.99 -16.77
N SER A 535 8.41 0.11 -17.71
CA SER A 535 8.13 -1.32 -17.65
C SER A 535 8.94 -1.98 -16.54
N ILE A 536 8.27 -2.83 -15.74
CA ILE A 536 8.90 -3.57 -14.64
C ILE A 536 9.96 -4.55 -15.15
N ASN A 537 9.82 -4.98 -16.40
CA ASN A 537 10.71 -5.94 -17.03
C ASN A 537 11.48 -5.25 -18.16
N SER A 538 12.77 -5.53 -18.28
CA SER A 538 13.53 -5.09 -19.44
C SER A 538 12.95 -5.73 -20.70
N LEU A 539 13.12 -5.05 -21.83
CA LEU A 539 12.69 -5.51 -23.15
C LEU A 539 13.21 -6.92 -23.49
N ASP A 540 14.30 -7.34 -22.85
CA ASP A 540 15.01 -8.61 -23.08
C ASP A 540 14.38 -9.80 -22.33
N VAL A 541 13.55 -9.52 -21.32
CA VAL A 541 12.83 -10.54 -20.52
C VAL A 541 11.52 -10.96 -21.20
N ILE A 542 11.03 -10.17 -22.16
CA ILE A 542 9.80 -10.44 -22.91
C ILE A 542 9.99 -11.62 -23.85
N ASN A 543 9.30 -12.73 -23.56
CA ASN A 543 9.33 -13.94 -24.35
C ASN A 543 7.97 -14.66 -24.29
N TRP A 544 7.40 -15.02 -25.44
CA TRP A 544 6.15 -15.77 -25.52
C TRP A 544 6.16 -17.12 -24.78
N ASN A 545 7.35 -17.65 -24.47
CA ASN A 545 7.55 -18.87 -23.66
C ASN A 545 7.68 -18.59 -22.16
N LYS A 546 7.31 -17.38 -21.68
CA LYS A 546 7.25 -17.04 -20.26
C LYS A 546 5.91 -16.40 -19.93
N ASN A 547 5.51 -16.53 -18.67
CA ASN A 547 4.47 -15.70 -18.09
C ASN A 547 5.10 -14.88 -16.99
N ILE A 548 4.84 -13.57 -17.02
CA ILE A 548 5.36 -12.66 -16.04
C ILE A 548 4.16 -12.00 -15.36
N ILE A 549 4.12 -12.10 -14.04
CA ILE A 549 3.18 -11.33 -13.24
C ILE A 549 3.57 -9.86 -13.36
N ILE A 550 2.71 -9.09 -14.01
CA ILE A 550 2.77 -7.64 -13.96
C ILE A 550 2.01 -7.27 -12.69
N TYR A 551 2.74 -7.13 -11.58
CA TYR A 551 2.20 -6.54 -10.37
C TYR A 551 1.65 -5.15 -10.67
N GLN A 552 0.62 -4.73 -9.93
CA GLN A 552 -0.17 -3.51 -10.19
C GLN A 552 0.72 -2.26 -10.24
N ASN A 553 1.22 -1.95 -11.43
CA ASN A 553 2.02 -0.77 -11.66
C ASN A 553 1.09 0.41 -11.96
N ARG A 554 1.28 1.53 -11.26
CA ARG A 554 0.60 2.79 -11.55
C ARG A 554 0.71 3.22 -13.01
N HIS A 555 1.83 2.92 -13.65
CA HIS A 555 2.09 3.20 -15.06
C HIS A 555 1.35 2.28 -16.04
N LEU A 556 0.50 1.34 -15.60
CA LEU A 556 -0.34 0.50 -16.47
C LEU A 556 -1.83 0.59 -16.15
N MET A 557 -2.18 1.54 -15.30
CA MET A 557 -3.52 1.69 -14.77
C MET A 557 -4.61 1.86 -15.84
N PHE A 558 -4.29 2.57 -16.93
CA PHE A 558 -5.28 2.82 -17.99
C PHE A 558 -5.63 1.53 -18.72
N SER A 559 -4.69 0.59 -18.86
CA SER A 559 -4.95 -0.73 -19.43
C SER A 559 -5.83 -1.58 -18.51
N TYR A 560 -5.58 -1.57 -17.20
CA TYR A 560 -6.44 -2.26 -16.22
C TYR A 560 -7.87 -1.72 -16.24
N ILE A 561 -8.03 -0.40 -16.24
CA ILE A 561 -9.35 0.24 -16.29
C ILE A 561 -10.04 -0.06 -17.62
N ALA A 562 -9.35 0.06 -18.75
CA ALA A 562 -9.89 -0.27 -20.06
C ALA A 562 -10.41 -1.73 -20.11
N MET A 563 -9.63 -2.68 -19.60
CA MET A 563 -10.03 -4.09 -19.51
C MET A 563 -11.31 -4.29 -18.72
N ILE A 564 -11.45 -3.61 -17.60
CA ILE A 564 -12.66 -3.68 -16.78
C ILE A 564 -13.88 -3.16 -17.53
N PHE A 565 -13.75 -2.02 -18.22
CA PHE A 565 -14.83 -1.49 -19.05
C PHE A 565 -15.17 -2.44 -20.21
N ILE A 566 -14.18 -3.11 -20.82
CA ILE A 566 -14.40 -4.13 -21.84
C ILE A 566 -15.21 -5.30 -21.26
N PHE A 567 -14.83 -5.83 -20.09
CA PHE A 567 -15.58 -6.90 -19.42
C PHE A 567 -17.02 -6.49 -19.10
N ILE A 568 -17.24 -5.25 -18.67
CA ILE A 568 -18.58 -4.69 -18.44
C ILE A 568 -19.41 -4.72 -19.71
N ILE A 569 -18.85 -4.25 -20.83
CA ILE A 569 -19.56 -4.19 -22.11
C ILE A 569 -19.92 -5.60 -22.58
N TRP A 570 -19.00 -6.56 -22.46
CA TRP A 570 -19.28 -7.96 -22.77
C TRP A 570 -20.39 -8.56 -21.90
N GLY A 571 -20.38 -8.27 -20.59
CA GLY A 571 -21.44 -8.69 -19.68
C GLY A 571 -22.81 -8.12 -20.07
N TYR A 572 -22.85 -6.85 -20.53
CA TYR A 572 -24.08 -6.24 -21.03
C TYR A 572 -24.56 -6.88 -22.34
N ILE A 573 -23.66 -7.12 -23.31
CA ILE A 573 -24.01 -7.78 -24.58
C ILE A 573 -24.59 -9.17 -24.30
N LEU A 574 -23.95 -9.93 -23.41
CA LEU A 574 -24.41 -11.27 -23.02
C LEU A 574 -25.82 -11.22 -22.41
N LYS A 575 -26.07 -10.25 -21.52
CA LYS A 575 -27.40 -10.00 -20.93
C LYS A 575 -28.45 -9.74 -22.01
N ASP A 576 -28.17 -8.81 -22.92
CA ASP A 576 -29.10 -8.45 -24.00
C ASP A 576 -29.37 -9.63 -24.93
N TYR A 577 -28.34 -10.41 -25.26
CA TYR A 577 -28.47 -11.59 -26.12
C TYR A 577 -29.38 -12.65 -25.48
N ILE A 578 -29.16 -12.98 -24.21
CA ILE A 578 -29.94 -13.98 -23.48
C ILE A 578 -31.39 -13.53 -23.31
N SER A 579 -31.61 -12.26 -22.98
CA SER A 579 -32.95 -11.69 -22.80
C SER A 579 -33.79 -11.73 -24.07
N ASN A 580 -33.17 -11.53 -25.24
CA ASN A 580 -33.89 -11.43 -26.51
C ASN A 580 -34.06 -12.78 -27.22
N ASN A 581 -33.11 -13.71 -27.09
CA ASN A 581 -33.06 -14.92 -27.93
C ASN A 581 -33.35 -16.23 -27.19
N LEU A 582 -33.17 -16.27 -25.87
CA LEU A 582 -33.32 -17.52 -25.11
C LEU A 582 -34.67 -17.57 -24.39
N ILE A 583 -34.92 -16.71 -23.38
CA ILE A 583 -36.15 -16.78 -22.56
C ILE A 583 -36.49 -15.38 -21.97
N SER A 584 -37.63 -14.79 -22.33
CA SER A 584 -38.06 -13.43 -21.93
C SER A 584 -38.30 -13.26 -20.41
N ASP A 585 -38.84 -14.28 -19.75
CA ASP A 585 -39.15 -14.26 -18.30
C ASP A 585 -37.94 -14.50 -17.38
N ILE A 586 -36.79 -14.91 -17.94
CA ILE A 586 -35.55 -15.11 -17.18
C ILE A 586 -34.79 -13.79 -16.96
N SER A 587 -35.18 -12.68 -17.60
CA SER A 587 -34.48 -11.39 -17.49
C SER A 587 -34.18 -10.96 -16.04
N ASN A 588 -35.10 -11.20 -15.10
CA ASN A 588 -34.89 -10.94 -13.66
C ASN A 588 -34.03 -12.00 -12.96
N LYS A 589 -34.13 -13.28 -13.32
CA LYS A 589 -33.29 -14.36 -12.76
C LYS A 589 -31.84 -14.27 -13.27
N PHE A 590 -31.64 -13.89 -14.53
CA PHE A 590 -30.32 -13.67 -15.11
C PHE A 590 -29.60 -12.48 -14.48
N ILE A 591 -30.31 -11.41 -14.11
CA ILE A 591 -29.73 -10.32 -13.31
C ILE A 591 -29.22 -10.85 -11.97
N ASN A 592 -29.98 -11.71 -11.29
CA ASN A 592 -29.52 -12.35 -10.05
C ASN A 592 -28.31 -13.27 -10.29
N TYR A 593 -28.26 -14.02 -11.39
CA TYR A 593 -27.10 -14.86 -11.73
C TYR A 593 -25.87 -14.04 -12.14
N ALA A 594 -26.05 -12.94 -12.87
CA ALA A 594 -24.96 -12.01 -13.22
C ALA A 594 -24.44 -11.28 -11.99
N GLU A 595 -25.33 -10.92 -11.05
CA GLU A 595 -24.96 -10.41 -9.72
C GLU A 595 -24.14 -11.44 -8.95
N ILE A 596 -24.56 -12.71 -8.95
CA ILE A 596 -23.80 -13.80 -8.35
C ILE A 596 -22.45 -13.99 -9.06
N ILE A 597 -22.39 -13.93 -10.38
CA ILE A 597 -21.13 -14.03 -11.14
C ILE A 597 -20.22 -12.85 -10.81
N VAL A 598 -20.73 -11.62 -10.72
CA VAL A 598 -19.94 -10.45 -10.31
C VAL A 598 -19.43 -10.62 -8.88
N VAL A 599 -20.28 -11.06 -7.95
CA VAL A 599 -19.87 -11.35 -6.56
C VAL A 599 -18.83 -12.45 -6.52
N VAL A 600 -19.00 -13.55 -7.26
CA VAL A 600 -18.07 -14.68 -7.33
C VAL A 600 -16.76 -14.26 -7.99
N CYS A 601 -16.79 -13.51 -9.10
CA CYS A 601 -15.60 -12.96 -9.74
C CYS A 601 -14.88 -11.99 -8.78
N VAL A 602 -15.59 -11.10 -8.10
CA VAL A 602 -15.01 -10.22 -7.09
C VAL A 602 -14.41 -11.03 -5.94
N MET A 603 -15.04 -12.13 -5.51
CA MET A 603 -14.51 -13.02 -4.47
C MET A 603 -13.29 -13.81 -4.93
N VAL A 604 -13.28 -14.37 -6.14
CA VAL A 604 -12.14 -15.09 -6.73
C VAL A 604 -10.97 -14.15 -6.94
N ILE A 605 -11.23 -12.97 -7.50
CA ILE A 605 -10.23 -11.92 -7.66
C ILE A 605 -9.75 -11.45 -6.28
N TYR A 606 -10.64 -11.23 -5.32
CA TYR A 606 -10.27 -10.93 -3.93
C TYR A 606 -9.34 -11.99 -3.33
N CYS A 607 -9.68 -13.28 -3.42
CA CYS A 607 -8.81 -14.36 -2.94
C CYS A 607 -7.43 -14.38 -3.62
N ASN A 608 -7.34 -13.93 -4.88
CA ASN A 608 -6.09 -13.83 -5.62
C ASN A 608 -5.31 -12.53 -5.35
N TYR A 609 -5.98 -11.43 -4.99
CA TYR A 609 -5.37 -10.11 -4.75
C TYR A 609 -5.10 -9.79 -3.28
N TYR A 610 -5.74 -10.51 -2.36
CA TYR A 610 -5.45 -10.41 -0.92
C TYR A 610 -4.14 -11.14 -0.58
N THR A 611 -3.05 -10.77 -1.26
CA THR A 611 -1.73 -10.78 -0.64
C THR A 611 -1.60 -9.41 -0.01
N LEU A 612 -1.44 -9.36 1.30
CA LEU A 612 -1.03 -8.15 2.01
C LEU A 612 0.34 -7.74 1.43
N ASN A 613 0.36 -7.04 0.30
CA ASN A 613 1.53 -6.32 -0.16
C ASN A 613 1.65 -5.11 0.77
N SER A 614 2.03 -5.39 2.02
CA SER A 614 2.23 -4.41 3.06
C SER A 614 3.54 -3.72 2.76
N VAL A 615 3.49 -2.59 2.08
CA VAL A 615 4.47 -1.55 2.41
C VAL A 615 4.16 -1.21 3.86
N SER A 616 5.03 -1.63 4.78
CA SER A 616 4.89 -1.40 6.22
C SER A 616 4.55 0.05 6.52
N ASP A 617 5.17 0.98 5.78
CA ASP A 617 5.02 2.43 5.88
C ASP A 617 3.59 2.92 5.64
N PHE A 618 2.78 2.19 4.88
CA PHE A 618 1.37 2.57 4.64
C PHE A 618 0.43 2.10 5.72
N THR A 619 0.72 0.91 6.24
CA THR A 619 -0.22 0.18 7.09
C THR A 619 0.07 0.39 8.56
N ASN A 620 1.29 0.77 8.95
CA ASN A 620 1.71 0.94 10.32
C ASN A 620 2.54 2.23 10.48
N THR A 621 2.06 3.18 11.29
CA THR A 621 2.81 4.41 11.59
C THR A 621 4.13 4.10 12.30
N GLU A 622 4.20 3.10 13.16
CA GLU A 622 5.42 2.73 13.91
C GLU A 622 6.58 2.35 12.99
N LEU A 623 6.25 1.82 11.80
CA LEU A 623 7.18 1.37 10.77
C LEU A 623 7.34 2.39 9.62
N SER A 624 6.70 3.56 9.69
CA SER A 624 6.91 4.60 8.69
C SER A 624 8.25 5.31 8.91
N HIS A 625 9.02 5.51 7.84
CA HIS A 625 10.26 6.27 7.86
C HIS A 625 10.07 7.77 8.15
N SER A 626 8.85 8.28 7.96
CA SER A 626 8.47 9.66 8.25
C SER A 626 7.77 9.78 9.59
N ASP A 627 8.02 10.90 10.27
CA ASP A 627 7.11 11.47 11.27
C ASP A 627 6.95 12.97 11.01
N TRP A 628 6.13 13.30 10.01
CA TRP A 628 5.95 14.67 9.54
C TRP A 628 5.48 15.57 10.67
N LYS A 629 4.57 15.08 11.51
CA LYS A 629 4.00 15.85 12.62
C LYS A 629 5.08 16.24 13.63
N SER A 630 6.06 15.37 13.89
CA SER A 630 7.16 15.64 14.81
C SER A 630 8.23 16.52 14.16
N TYR A 631 8.60 16.24 12.91
CA TYR A 631 9.73 16.87 12.24
C TYR A 631 9.40 18.20 11.55
N SER A 632 8.16 18.45 11.15
CA SER A 632 7.78 19.69 10.45
C SER A 632 7.92 20.97 11.28
N LYS A 633 8.34 20.88 12.55
CA LYS A 633 8.54 22.03 13.43
C LYS A 633 9.70 22.92 12.96
N VAL A 634 10.67 22.34 12.25
CA VAL A 634 11.86 23.07 11.74
C VAL A 634 11.65 23.72 10.37
N LEU A 635 10.44 23.65 9.79
CA LEU A 635 10.16 24.23 8.48
C LEU A 635 10.38 25.76 8.41
N ASN A 636 10.38 26.43 9.56
CA ASN A 636 10.62 27.87 9.67
C ASN A 636 12.10 28.22 9.88
N ASN A 637 12.98 27.23 10.09
CA ASN A 637 14.41 27.47 10.27
C ASN A 637 15.07 27.78 8.92
N ASP A 638 16.18 28.52 8.94
CA ASP A 638 16.95 28.84 7.73
C ASP A 638 17.59 27.59 7.12
N SER A 639 18.07 26.69 7.97
CA SER A 639 18.61 25.38 7.62
C SER A 639 17.78 24.29 8.29
N TYR A 640 17.30 23.32 7.52
CA TYR A 640 16.58 22.16 8.06
C TYR A 640 16.73 20.92 7.18
N CYS A 641 16.51 19.76 7.80
CA CYS A 641 16.41 18.47 7.13
C CYS A 641 15.33 17.63 7.82
N ILE A 642 14.36 17.15 7.05
CA ILE A 642 13.23 16.32 7.50
C ILE A 642 13.26 15.00 6.75
N ARG A 643 13.30 13.87 7.46
CA ARG A 643 13.19 12.54 6.85
C ARG A 643 11.77 12.30 6.32
N VAL A 644 11.68 11.78 5.11
CA VAL A 644 10.45 11.49 4.36
C VAL A 644 10.44 10.00 4.01
N ALA A 645 9.28 9.35 3.94
CA ALA A 645 9.17 7.96 3.50
C ALA A 645 9.06 7.88 1.96
N PRO A 646 9.44 6.78 1.27
CA PRO A 646 10.15 5.62 1.80
C PRO A 646 11.60 5.96 2.19
N GLU A 647 12.34 4.95 2.66
CA GLU A 647 13.74 5.08 3.08
C GLU A 647 14.62 5.90 2.12
N GLY A 648 15.54 6.69 2.67
CA GLY A 648 16.54 7.45 1.92
C GLY A 648 16.10 8.81 1.38
N LEU A 649 14.84 9.23 1.57
CA LEU A 649 14.35 10.52 1.12
C LEU A 649 14.34 11.58 2.23
N PHE A 650 14.74 12.80 1.87
CA PHE A 650 14.81 13.93 2.78
C PHE A 650 14.28 15.21 2.12
N LEU A 651 13.47 15.97 2.86
CA LEU A 651 13.14 17.35 2.54
C LEU A 651 14.15 18.24 3.27
N ASN A 652 14.99 18.93 2.50
CA ASN A 652 16.07 19.76 3.04
C ASN A 652 16.13 21.15 2.41
N ARG A 653 16.58 22.12 3.22
CA ARG A 653 16.90 23.50 2.85
C ARG A 653 18.22 23.89 3.50
N ASN A 654 19.12 24.50 2.73
CA ASN A 654 20.46 24.95 3.18
C ASN A 654 21.23 23.89 4.00
N SER A 655 21.06 22.62 3.64
CA SER A 655 21.69 21.51 4.35
C SER A 655 22.03 20.36 3.40
N SER A 656 23.09 19.63 3.75
CA SER A 656 23.55 18.42 3.06
C SER A 656 23.34 17.21 3.96
N ILE A 657 22.94 16.09 3.37
CA ILE A 657 22.75 14.81 4.07
C ILE A 657 23.87 13.85 3.67
N PHE A 658 24.46 13.20 4.67
CA PHE A 658 25.49 12.19 4.51
C PHE A 658 25.02 10.90 5.16
N SER A 659 25.17 9.77 4.48
CA SER A 659 24.90 8.45 5.06
C SER A 659 26.20 7.82 5.55
N ILE A 660 26.11 7.16 6.70
CA ILE A 660 27.17 6.33 7.25
C ILE A 660 26.63 4.92 7.22
N ASN A 661 27.15 4.12 6.30
CA ASN A 661 26.81 2.70 6.25
C ASN A 661 27.71 1.94 7.22
N ASN A 662 27.18 1.67 8.40
CA ASN A 662 27.87 0.84 9.37
C ASN A 662 27.65 -0.62 8.98
N ALA A 663 28.68 -1.29 8.46
CA ALA A 663 28.66 -2.74 8.21
C ALA A 663 28.41 -3.58 9.49
N ILE A 664 28.40 -2.91 10.65
CA ILE A 664 28.15 -3.46 11.98
C ILE A 664 26.63 -3.54 12.21
N ASN A 665 26.12 -4.74 12.48
CA ASN A 665 24.70 -5.02 12.72
C ASN A 665 24.09 -4.29 13.94
N MET A 666 24.91 -3.74 14.84
CA MET A 666 24.50 -3.16 16.11
C MET A 666 25.56 -2.19 16.64
N TYR A 667 25.19 -0.95 16.94
CA TYR A 667 26.10 0.06 17.52
C TYR A 667 25.37 1.02 18.45
N SER A 668 26.08 1.56 19.45
CA SER A 668 25.58 2.58 20.38
C SER A 668 26.34 3.91 20.25
N ASP A 669 27.40 3.95 19.45
CA ASP A 669 28.18 5.16 19.19
C ASP A 669 28.73 5.16 17.77
N VAL A 670 28.95 6.36 17.22
CA VAL A 670 29.44 6.55 15.86
C VAL A 670 30.38 7.77 15.80
N ASN A 671 31.54 7.59 15.16
CA ASN A 671 32.41 8.69 14.78
C ASN A 671 31.87 9.35 13.50
N ILE A 672 31.64 10.66 13.57
CA ILE A 672 31.11 11.48 12.47
C ILE A 672 32.05 12.65 12.10
N ASP A 673 33.32 12.58 12.52
CA ASP A 673 34.32 13.63 12.34
C ASP A 673 34.66 13.88 10.87
N GLU A 674 34.72 12.80 10.08
CA GLU A 674 35.00 12.84 8.63
C GLU A 674 33.74 12.87 7.76
N VAL A 675 32.57 13.04 8.36
CA VAL A 675 31.27 12.94 7.67
C VAL A 675 30.77 14.32 7.28
N GLY A 676 30.98 14.68 6.01
CA GLY A 676 30.66 16.01 5.48
C GLY A 676 31.69 17.07 5.86
N ASP A 677 31.33 18.35 5.73
CA ASP A 677 32.19 19.46 6.13
C ASP A 677 32.11 19.70 7.64
N LYS A 678 33.20 19.38 8.35
CA LYS A 678 33.30 19.53 9.83
C LYS A 678 33.14 20.98 10.30
N SER A 679 33.40 21.97 9.44
CA SER A 679 33.20 23.39 9.74
C SER A 679 31.72 23.80 9.77
N LYS A 680 30.83 22.93 9.30
CA LYS A 680 29.38 23.17 9.26
C LYS A 680 28.68 22.46 10.42
N GLY A 681 27.78 23.19 11.06
CA GLY A 681 27.01 22.69 12.20
C GLY A 681 26.12 21.51 11.85
N VAL A 682 26.05 20.53 12.75
CA VAL A 682 25.09 19.41 12.65
C VAL A 682 23.71 19.93 13.06
N ILE A 683 22.68 19.64 12.24
CA ILE A 683 21.30 20.11 12.47
C ILE A 683 20.32 18.97 12.74
N ALA A 684 20.59 17.76 12.26
CA ALA A 684 19.76 16.60 12.53
C ALA A 684 20.54 15.30 12.33
N ILE A 685 20.17 14.27 13.09
CA ILE A 685 20.63 12.89 12.91
C ILE A 685 19.42 11.97 12.84
N TYR A 686 19.41 11.06 11.87
CA TYR A 686 18.36 10.04 11.71
C TYR A 686 18.96 8.65 11.74
N ALA A 687 18.29 7.72 12.43
CA ALA A 687 18.77 6.35 12.60
C ALA A 687 17.61 5.36 12.76
N ASN A 688 17.94 4.08 12.83
CA ASN A 688 16.99 2.99 13.00
C ASN A 688 17.30 2.26 14.31
N LYS A 689 16.28 2.02 15.15
CA LYS A 689 16.45 1.25 16.39
C LYS A 689 16.89 -0.18 16.07
N TYR A 690 17.81 -0.72 16.89
CA TYR A 690 18.13 -2.15 16.80
C TYR A 690 16.91 -2.98 17.18
N LEU A 691 16.60 -3.98 16.35
CA LEU A 691 15.34 -4.72 16.46
C LEU A 691 15.17 -5.41 17.82
N TYR A 692 16.27 -5.81 18.49
CA TYR A 692 16.24 -6.73 19.63
C TYR A 692 16.45 -6.11 21.01
N THR A 693 16.80 -4.81 21.12
CA THR A 693 17.16 -4.16 22.40
C THR A 693 16.25 -3.00 22.83
N ASN A 694 15.02 -2.92 22.32
CA ASN A 694 13.98 -2.03 22.85
C ASN A 694 12.59 -2.66 22.68
N GLN A 695 12.51 -3.98 22.82
CA GLN A 695 11.29 -4.77 22.59
C GLN A 695 10.43 -4.88 23.84
N LEU A 696 11.03 -4.98 25.04
CA LEU A 696 10.27 -5.22 26.27
C LEU A 696 9.51 -3.98 26.72
N LYS A 697 10.14 -2.80 26.60
CA LYS A 697 9.57 -1.51 26.94
C LYS A 697 9.95 -0.49 25.88
N ASN A 698 8.99 0.29 25.40
CA ASN A 698 9.27 1.36 24.45
C ASN A 698 9.93 2.52 25.20
N ARG A 699 11.25 2.66 25.07
CA ARG A 699 12.01 3.80 25.61
C ARG A 699 12.40 4.79 24.51
N LYS A 700 12.50 6.07 24.88
CA LYS A 700 13.12 7.10 24.05
C LYS A 700 14.63 6.99 24.12
N TYR A 701 15.27 7.35 23.02
CA TYR A 701 16.72 7.42 22.91
C TYR A 701 17.18 8.84 23.23
N ILE A 702 18.34 8.98 23.87
CA ILE A 702 19.05 10.23 24.06
C ILE A 702 20.37 10.13 23.29
N MET A 703 20.65 11.14 22.48
CA MET A 703 21.89 11.28 21.73
C MET A 703 22.79 12.29 22.44
N THR A 704 23.94 11.85 22.93
CA THR A 704 25.01 12.72 23.43
C THR A 704 25.99 13.02 22.32
N ILE A 705 26.37 14.29 22.20
CA ILE A 705 27.23 14.82 21.14
C ILE A 705 28.56 15.23 21.75
N TYR A 706 29.67 14.86 21.11
CA TYR A 706 31.03 15.10 21.59
C TYR A 706 31.92 15.79 20.54
N ASP A 707 32.87 16.59 21.02
CA ASP A 707 33.99 17.11 20.22
C ASP A 707 35.11 16.07 20.04
N SER A 708 36.16 16.42 19.28
CA SER A 708 37.31 15.53 19.04
C SER A 708 38.15 15.24 20.29
N ASN A 709 37.94 15.97 21.38
CA ASN A 709 38.61 15.78 22.67
C ASN A 709 37.74 15.00 23.67
N ASN A 710 36.60 14.44 23.23
CA ASN A 710 35.58 13.78 24.05
C ASN A 710 34.91 14.68 25.09
N ASN A 711 34.88 16.00 24.88
CA ASN A 711 34.04 16.88 25.70
C ASN A 711 32.60 16.81 25.19
N LYS A 712 31.66 16.67 26.12
CA LYS A 712 30.22 16.70 25.82
C LYS A 712 29.81 18.11 25.37
N LEU A 713 29.28 18.21 24.16
CA LEU A 713 28.75 19.44 23.57
C LEU A 713 27.26 19.62 23.88
N ALA A 714 26.46 18.56 23.72
CA ALA A 714 25.01 18.61 23.95
C ALA A 714 24.41 17.22 24.18
N GLU A 715 23.16 17.21 24.65
CA GLU A 715 22.29 16.04 24.70
C GLU A 715 20.97 16.37 23.99
N VAL A 716 20.54 15.48 23.10
CA VAL A 716 19.33 15.65 22.29
C VAL A 716 18.46 14.42 22.45
N MET A 717 17.25 14.62 22.95
CA MET A 717 16.26 13.54 23.05
C MET A 717 15.65 13.24 21.68
N GLN A 718 15.31 11.96 21.46
CA GLN A 718 14.52 11.51 20.32
C GLN A 718 13.31 12.42 20.09
N SER A 719 13.20 12.98 18.88
CA SER A 719 12.20 14.00 18.54
C SER A 719 10.80 13.45 18.26
N ASN A 720 10.70 12.19 17.83
CA ASN A 720 9.45 11.47 17.61
C ASN A 720 9.10 10.53 18.79
N ASP A 721 7.96 9.86 18.69
CA ASP A 721 7.42 9.02 19.77
C ASP A 721 8.23 7.72 20.01
N GLU A 722 8.29 7.23 21.26
CA GLU A 722 9.15 6.09 21.67
C GLU A 722 8.90 4.78 20.91
N TYR A 723 7.70 4.58 20.35
CA TYR A 723 7.33 3.36 19.63
C TYR A 723 7.82 3.33 18.17
N ARG A 724 8.33 4.46 17.64
CA ARG A 724 8.81 4.53 16.25
C ARG A 724 10.10 3.71 16.09
N GLN A 725 10.17 2.88 15.05
CA GLN A 725 11.38 2.15 14.69
C GLN A 725 12.43 3.07 14.07
N TYR A 726 11.98 4.01 13.24
CA TYR A 726 12.80 5.04 12.61
C TYR A 726 12.79 6.28 13.50
N ILE A 727 13.96 6.73 13.91
CA ILE A 727 14.10 7.84 14.87
C ILE A 727 14.88 8.99 14.28
N GLY A 728 14.65 10.17 14.85
CA GLY A 728 15.31 11.41 14.46
C GLY A 728 15.60 12.27 15.68
N PHE A 729 16.73 12.94 15.63
CA PHE A 729 17.24 13.87 16.63
C PHE A 729 17.40 15.22 15.94
N ILE A 730 16.42 16.10 16.14
CA ILE A 730 16.43 17.46 15.62
C ILE A 730 17.15 18.37 16.60
N ILE A 731 18.14 19.10 16.11
CA ILE A 731 18.94 20.03 16.90
C ILE A 731 18.41 21.45 16.64
N ASN A 732 18.06 22.15 17.72
CA ASN A 732 17.44 23.48 17.63
C ASN A 732 18.38 24.54 17.06
N GLU A 733 19.65 24.47 17.46
CA GLU A 733 20.74 25.34 16.99
C GLU A 733 21.86 24.45 16.44
N PRO A 734 22.39 24.73 15.23
CA PRO A 734 23.48 23.94 14.66
C PRO A 734 24.67 23.82 15.62
N ILE A 735 25.22 22.60 15.77
CA ILE A 735 26.36 22.35 16.65
C ILE A 735 27.62 22.09 15.81
N ASP A 736 28.62 22.93 15.98
CA ASP A 736 29.90 22.85 15.28
C ASP A 736 30.88 21.87 15.94
N ASN A 737 31.93 21.50 15.20
CA ASN A 737 33.05 20.68 15.69
C ASN A 737 32.65 19.31 16.28
N VAL A 738 31.51 18.78 15.86
CA VAL A 738 31.05 17.45 16.29
C VAL A 738 31.90 16.37 15.66
N ALA A 739 32.51 15.54 16.50
CA ALA A 739 33.33 14.40 16.10
C ALA A 739 32.67 13.05 16.39
N LYS A 740 31.88 12.93 17.47
CA LYS A 740 31.30 11.66 17.90
C LYS A 740 29.89 11.85 18.46
N VAL A 741 29.03 10.85 18.25
CA VAL A 741 27.72 10.74 18.89
C VAL A 741 27.59 9.41 19.63
N GLU A 742 26.94 9.42 20.79
CA GLU A 742 26.62 8.24 21.60
C GLU A 742 25.12 8.20 21.92
N PHE A 743 24.56 7.00 21.99
CA PHE A 743 23.13 6.76 22.19
C PHE A 743 22.90 5.96 23.48
N HIS A 744 22.03 6.48 24.34
CA HIS A 744 21.68 5.85 25.61
C HIS A 744 20.18 6.06 25.92
N TYR A 745 19.65 5.27 26.84
CA TYR A 745 18.32 5.44 27.42
C TYR A 745 18.36 6.42 28.61
N GLU A 746 17.21 6.84 29.11
CA GLU A 746 17.11 7.77 30.26
C GLU A 746 17.79 7.24 31.55
N ASP A 747 17.93 5.93 31.69
CA ASP A 747 18.61 5.26 32.80
C ASP A 747 20.15 5.19 32.64
N GLY A 748 20.67 5.69 31.51
CA GLY A 748 22.10 5.70 31.18
C GLY A 748 22.59 4.42 30.48
N GLU A 749 21.73 3.41 30.31
CA GLU A 749 22.11 2.18 29.59
C GLU A 749 22.31 2.45 28.10
N PRO A 750 23.28 1.80 27.43
CA PRO A 750 23.51 1.96 26.00
C PRO A 750 22.26 1.62 25.18
N ALA A 751 21.90 2.50 24.24
CA ALA A 751 20.76 2.34 23.37
C ALA A 751 21.23 2.03 21.95
N TYR A 752 20.97 0.81 21.49
CA TYR A 752 21.55 0.32 20.25
C TYR A 752 20.71 0.62 19.01
N LEU A 753 21.41 0.89 17.92
CA LEU A 753 20.93 1.20 16.58
C LEU A 753 21.43 0.16 15.58
N GLN A 754 20.85 0.18 14.38
CA GLN A 754 21.19 -0.74 13.29
C GLN A 754 21.17 -0.04 11.92
N ASN A 755 21.87 -0.64 10.97
CA ASN A 755 21.95 -0.19 9.57
C ASN A 755 22.54 1.22 9.42
N GLU A 756 22.07 1.98 8.43
CA GLU A 756 22.58 3.30 8.10
C GLU A 756 22.14 4.37 9.10
N LEU A 757 23.07 5.28 9.40
CA LEU A 757 22.82 6.54 10.10
C LEU A 757 22.95 7.69 9.10
N TYR A 758 22.05 8.66 9.17
CA TYR A 758 22.09 9.86 8.34
C TYR A 758 22.41 11.08 9.19
N VAL A 759 23.43 11.84 8.78
CA VAL A 759 23.85 13.10 9.39
C VAL A 759 23.49 14.24 8.44
N ALA A 760 22.77 15.25 8.95
CA ALA A 760 22.51 16.49 8.23
C ALA A 760 23.36 17.63 8.80
N ARG A 761 24.10 18.32 7.92
CA ARG A 761 24.89 19.52 8.24
C ARG A 761 24.44 20.71 7.40
N GLU A 762 24.69 21.93 7.88
CA GLU A 762 24.46 23.15 7.10
C GLU A 762 25.35 23.21 5.83
N VAL A 763 24.95 24.03 4.85
CA VAL A 763 25.70 24.28 3.60
C VAL A 763 26.36 25.65 3.61
#